data_AF-A0A354K4E8-F1
#
_entry.id   AF-A0A354K4E8-F1
#
_cell.length_a   1.000
_cell.length_b   1.000
_cell.length_c   1.000
_cell.angle_alpha   90.00
_cell.angle_beta   90.00
_cell.angle_gamma   90.00
#
_symmetry.space_group_name_H-M   'P 1'
#
loop_
_entity.id
_entity.type
_entity.pdbx_description
1 polymer ?
#
loop_
_entity_poly.entity_id
_entity_poly.type
_entity_poly.pdbx_seq_one_letter_code
_entity_poly.pdbx_strand_id
1 'polypeptide(L)'
;MFDAEKYIEEYQSTRGTARLRALKKAIQAADEAKDDEWSFRFRHRCIQTSTFGGDEVDGMILFPEMMALYDRSEELQADEDNLHTLLWDFKWIINDAVDFTHIPLEQIESLNAEFKKRLEANGKSLRPYYYLRENTLLQTGRVPEPSESGYYRTLPEDDLKDCKACEASHDVHVALLQGKREMAEAKSRPIFSGELHCAEIPHRTYAHWIDYDLRHGDFAHGKRLAKRLYPMVRGDMKHLFRIGSLLCFYSKADRAIGANIFRHELHNFMECRNHAMRFEFANGAYHLFKNMQAEEISMILPRDFPLWHEEHHYESAKLRDYFYEEAAKLAAAFDKRNGNSSFTDRLNEEYPDYPENTEDFTSGETEQTPSVLAAVCTTLPDELTLASVSRTLEKDGRYKVIATKTIDEQGVLAFQIAENGGTEEIYPVMIACQPVPDVNEFRPASPISDTTKEACENAEGAVFVVMPFEDKQPDLALHFQLRILNLICPDAVAVLDISRMKLLPAGWVLLAANSDVPPLVDYLYNLQLYGDADHDHLWIRTVGLRCCGLRELEILDATKENYTRFCDMLCFAAERILLRGEMDDAGTPFNVVSLDDGSQVVCTWVSPEKADADYPAEDAAGMAVRRDALGEDQGDYAKNAILYLYDGEAADGSTKRKRLGALTEAEFERFRYGQFLVTGRKIAALAEERYDLFRAMLEKSPENSYVCVHYENEEDEDEIWVQVTEAAEQQFTGRLADDSIAGKAGDPFTGKPADLTDFSVRIGDLVIHPNTAYIALDIE
;
A
#
# COMPACT_ATOMS: atom_id res chain seq x y z
N MET A 1 -41.24 -7.86 -25.43
CA MET A 1 -40.01 -8.50 -24.93
C MET A 1 -39.27 -7.44 -24.16
N PHE A 2 -39.05 -7.67 -22.89
CA PHE A 2 -38.31 -6.74 -22.04
C PHE A 2 -36.86 -6.65 -22.55
N ASP A 3 -36.34 -5.43 -22.72
CA ASP A 3 -34.97 -5.19 -23.21
C ASP A 3 -34.01 -5.14 -22.02
N ALA A 4 -33.53 -6.31 -21.62
CA ALA A 4 -32.64 -6.45 -20.47
C ALA A 4 -31.21 -5.95 -20.73
N GLU A 5 -30.73 -6.01 -21.98
CA GLU A 5 -29.35 -5.67 -22.34
C GLU A 5 -29.01 -4.23 -21.94
N LYS A 6 -29.93 -3.29 -22.20
CA LYS A 6 -29.78 -1.90 -21.78
C LYS A 6 -29.52 -1.73 -20.28
N TYR A 7 -30.23 -2.49 -19.43
CA TYR A 7 -30.07 -2.39 -17.98
C TYR A 7 -28.80 -3.11 -17.51
N ILE A 8 -28.41 -4.19 -18.19
CA ILE A 8 -27.16 -4.91 -17.93
C ILE A 8 -25.96 -4.00 -18.16
N GLU A 9 -25.93 -3.29 -19.29
CA GLU A 9 -24.88 -2.32 -19.61
C GLU A 9 -24.81 -1.19 -18.56
N GLU A 10 -25.94 -0.64 -18.11
CA GLU A 10 -25.98 0.43 -17.10
C GLU A 10 -25.40 -0.04 -15.75
N TYR A 11 -25.78 -1.21 -15.25
CA TYR A 11 -25.26 -1.65 -13.95
C TYR A 11 -23.83 -2.19 -14.04
N GLN A 12 -23.39 -2.73 -15.17
CA GLN A 12 -22.01 -3.22 -15.34
C GLN A 12 -20.99 -2.08 -15.46
N SER A 13 -21.41 -0.94 -16.03
CA SER A 13 -20.58 0.26 -16.14
C SER A 13 -20.49 1.08 -14.84
N THR A 14 -21.28 0.74 -13.82
CA THR A 14 -21.31 1.44 -12.53
C THR A 14 -20.75 0.57 -11.39
N ARG A 15 -20.37 1.21 -10.27
CA ARG A 15 -19.83 0.56 -9.06
C ARG A 15 -20.53 1.06 -7.79
N GLY A 16 -20.38 0.32 -6.70
CA GLY A 16 -20.89 0.67 -5.36
C GLY A 16 -22.37 1.09 -5.36
N THR A 17 -22.68 2.21 -4.69
CA THR A 17 -24.05 2.71 -4.53
C THR A 17 -24.72 3.10 -5.86
N ALA A 18 -23.96 3.47 -6.90
CA ALA A 18 -24.50 3.75 -8.22
C ALA A 18 -25.00 2.47 -8.91
N ARG A 19 -24.26 1.37 -8.76
CA ARG A 19 -24.65 0.06 -9.27
C ARG A 19 -25.91 -0.47 -8.60
N LEU A 20 -26.03 -0.34 -7.28
CA LEU A 20 -27.25 -0.72 -6.54
C LEU A 20 -28.46 0.10 -7.02
N ARG A 21 -28.29 1.40 -7.28
CA ARG A 21 -29.35 2.25 -7.85
C ARG A 21 -29.75 1.81 -9.26
N ALA A 22 -28.80 1.48 -10.14
CA ALA A 22 -29.08 0.97 -11.48
C ALA A 22 -29.84 -0.37 -11.42
N LEU A 23 -29.44 -1.29 -10.52
CA LEU A 23 -30.12 -2.56 -10.33
C LEU A 23 -31.56 -2.39 -9.83
N LYS A 24 -31.82 -1.46 -8.90
CA LYS A 24 -33.19 -1.16 -8.44
C LYS A 24 -34.08 -0.63 -9.56
N LYS A 25 -33.55 0.19 -10.48
CA LYS A 25 -34.28 0.61 -11.69
C LYS A 25 -34.57 -0.57 -12.61
N ALA A 26 -33.61 -1.46 -12.81
CA ALA A 26 -33.77 -2.66 -13.63
C ALA A 26 -34.87 -3.58 -13.08
N ILE A 27 -34.90 -3.79 -11.76
CA ILE A 27 -35.95 -4.52 -11.06
C ILE A 27 -37.31 -3.88 -11.33
N GLN A 28 -37.45 -2.57 -11.12
CA GLN A 28 -38.71 -1.86 -11.35
C GLN A 28 -39.20 -2.02 -12.80
N ALA A 29 -38.30 -1.88 -13.78
CA ALA A 29 -38.66 -1.98 -15.18
C ALA A 29 -39.09 -3.40 -15.58
N ALA A 30 -38.44 -4.43 -15.03
CA ALA A 30 -38.82 -5.83 -15.25
C ALA A 30 -40.17 -6.15 -14.60
N ASP A 31 -40.42 -5.67 -13.37
CA ASP A 31 -41.69 -5.83 -12.67
C ASP A 31 -42.85 -5.16 -13.44
N GLU A 32 -42.63 -3.94 -13.96
CA GLU A 32 -43.62 -3.22 -14.78
C GLU A 32 -43.91 -3.93 -16.10
N ALA A 33 -42.89 -4.55 -16.69
CA ALA A 33 -43.02 -5.38 -17.89
C ALA A 33 -43.65 -6.76 -17.61
N LYS A 34 -43.80 -7.14 -16.33
CA LYS A 34 -44.25 -8.47 -15.88
C LYS A 34 -43.38 -9.61 -16.43
N ASP A 35 -42.08 -9.38 -16.50
CA ASP A 35 -41.09 -10.35 -16.92
C ASP A 35 -40.51 -11.03 -15.68
N ASP A 36 -41.08 -12.18 -15.28
CA ASP A 36 -40.73 -12.86 -14.03
C ASP A 36 -39.26 -13.30 -14.00
N GLU A 37 -38.72 -13.79 -15.13
CA GLU A 37 -37.32 -14.21 -15.27
C GLU A 37 -36.36 -13.05 -15.01
N TRP A 38 -36.52 -11.92 -15.71
CA TRP A 38 -35.64 -10.77 -15.47
C TRP A 38 -35.87 -10.11 -14.11
N SER A 39 -37.11 -10.11 -13.61
CA SER A 39 -37.43 -9.61 -12.27
C SER A 39 -36.73 -10.44 -11.18
N PHE A 40 -36.58 -11.74 -11.39
CA PHE A 40 -35.84 -12.64 -10.52
C PHE A 40 -34.33 -12.44 -10.64
N ARG A 41 -33.78 -12.43 -11.86
CA ARG A 41 -32.33 -12.30 -12.11
C ARG A 41 -31.77 -10.96 -11.65
N PHE A 42 -32.50 -9.85 -11.79
CA PHE A 42 -32.04 -8.55 -11.27
C PHE A 42 -32.10 -8.47 -9.74
N ARG A 43 -33.09 -9.10 -9.10
CA ARG A 43 -33.11 -9.21 -7.63
C ARG A 43 -31.91 -10.01 -7.11
N HIS A 44 -31.62 -11.16 -7.71
CA HIS A 44 -30.40 -11.93 -7.42
C HIS A 44 -29.15 -11.05 -7.55
N ARG A 45 -29.00 -10.33 -8.67
CA ARG A 45 -27.82 -9.48 -8.88
C ARG A 45 -27.73 -8.33 -7.87
N CYS A 46 -28.86 -7.78 -7.44
CA CYS A 46 -28.92 -6.75 -6.40
C CYS A 46 -28.52 -7.31 -5.03
N ILE A 47 -29.04 -8.49 -4.65
CA ILE A 47 -28.66 -9.20 -3.43
C ILE A 47 -27.15 -9.48 -3.42
N GLN A 48 -26.62 -10.07 -4.49
CA GLN A 48 -25.18 -10.32 -4.64
C GLN A 48 -24.35 -9.02 -4.51
N THR A 49 -24.77 -7.94 -5.17
CA THR A 49 -24.06 -6.65 -5.09
C THR A 49 -24.13 -6.06 -3.69
N SER A 50 -25.26 -6.23 -3.00
CA SER A 50 -25.45 -5.76 -1.62
C SER A 50 -24.57 -6.53 -0.64
N THR A 51 -24.40 -7.84 -0.81
CA THR A 51 -23.57 -8.70 0.06
C THR A 51 -22.06 -8.53 -0.21
N PHE A 52 -21.63 -8.38 -1.47
CA PHE A 52 -20.20 -8.35 -1.80
C PHE A 52 -19.62 -6.96 -2.12
N GLY A 53 -20.42 -5.91 -2.03
CA GLY A 53 -19.99 -4.53 -2.30
C GLY A 53 -20.85 -3.46 -1.62
N GLY A 54 -21.57 -3.82 -0.56
CA GLY A 54 -22.44 -2.94 0.20
C GLY A 54 -22.51 -3.33 1.67
N ASP A 55 -23.59 -2.93 2.33
CA ASP A 55 -23.88 -3.16 3.75
C ASP A 55 -25.04 -4.16 3.95
N GLU A 56 -25.28 -5.04 2.96
CA GLU A 56 -26.24 -6.16 3.00
C GLU A 56 -27.73 -5.81 3.15
N VAL A 57 -28.07 -4.56 3.50
CA VAL A 57 -29.45 -4.12 3.77
C VAL A 57 -30.38 -4.29 2.58
N ASP A 58 -29.92 -3.91 1.38
CA ASP A 58 -30.76 -4.01 0.19
C ASP A 58 -31.04 -5.48 -0.17
N GLY A 59 -30.07 -6.38 0.09
CA GLY A 59 -30.26 -7.82 -0.02
C GLY A 59 -31.35 -8.34 0.92
N MET A 60 -31.28 -7.96 2.21
CA MET A 60 -32.27 -8.35 3.22
C MET A 60 -33.70 -7.89 2.88
N ILE A 61 -33.84 -6.72 2.26
CA ILE A 61 -35.15 -6.17 1.85
C ILE A 61 -35.70 -6.91 0.63
N LEU A 62 -34.87 -7.20 -0.37
CA LEU A 62 -35.31 -7.75 -1.65
C LEU A 62 -35.50 -9.27 -1.63
N PHE A 63 -34.81 -9.99 -0.76
CA PHE A 63 -34.85 -11.45 -0.76
C PHE A 63 -36.24 -12.06 -0.53
N PRO A 64 -37.08 -11.56 0.41
CA PRO A 64 -38.45 -12.07 0.55
C PRO A 64 -39.29 -11.90 -0.71
N GLU A 65 -39.09 -10.81 -1.46
CA GLU A 65 -39.79 -10.58 -2.74
C GLU A 65 -39.32 -11.58 -3.80
N MET A 66 -38.00 -11.82 -3.90
CA MET A 66 -37.43 -12.78 -4.83
C MET A 66 -37.92 -14.20 -4.55
N MET A 67 -37.96 -14.60 -3.27
CA MET A 67 -38.48 -15.90 -2.86
C MET A 67 -39.97 -16.03 -3.20
N ALA A 68 -40.79 -15.01 -2.90
CA ALA A 68 -42.21 -15.02 -3.22
C ALA A 68 -42.48 -15.03 -4.74
N LEU A 69 -41.62 -14.38 -5.52
CA LEU A 69 -41.65 -14.40 -6.98
C LEU A 69 -41.35 -15.80 -7.52
N TYR A 70 -40.31 -16.46 -7.01
CA TYR A 70 -39.98 -17.84 -7.37
C TYR A 70 -41.11 -18.81 -7.00
N ASP A 71 -41.63 -18.72 -5.76
CA ASP A 71 -42.64 -19.65 -5.24
C ASP A 71 -43.98 -19.59 -5.99
N ARG A 72 -44.31 -18.44 -6.60
CA ARG A 72 -45.56 -18.26 -7.36
C ARG A 72 -45.44 -18.54 -8.85
N SER A 73 -44.22 -18.61 -9.40
CA SER A 73 -43.97 -18.71 -10.84
C SER A 73 -43.54 -20.12 -11.22
N GLU A 74 -44.43 -20.87 -11.89
CA GLU A 74 -44.11 -22.21 -12.41
C GLU A 74 -43.00 -22.17 -13.47
N GLU A 75 -42.88 -21.05 -14.20
CA GLU A 75 -41.82 -20.83 -15.19
C GLU A 75 -40.44 -20.78 -14.53
N LEU A 76 -40.30 -19.99 -13.45
CA LEU A 76 -39.04 -19.92 -12.69
C LEU A 76 -38.67 -21.27 -12.05
N GLN A 77 -39.67 -22.00 -11.54
CA GLN A 77 -39.47 -23.30 -10.91
C GLN A 77 -39.09 -24.41 -11.90
N ALA A 78 -39.40 -24.23 -13.18
CA ALA A 78 -39.03 -25.19 -14.22
C ALA A 78 -37.55 -25.14 -14.59
N ASP A 79 -36.84 -24.05 -14.25
CA ASP A 79 -35.40 -23.88 -14.47
C ASP A 79 -34.60 -24.23 -13.20
N GLU A 80 -33.78 -25.28 -13.28
CA GLU A 80 -32.93 -25.72 -12.17
C GLU A 80 -31.88 -24.65 -11.77
N ASP A 81 -31.44 -23.81 -12.71
CA ASP A 81 -30.49 -22.73 -12.43
C ASP A 81 -31.13 -21.66 -11.54
N ASN A 82 -32.44 -21.42 -11.66
CA ASN A 82 -33.17 -20.50 -10.79
C ASN A 82 -33.29 -21.07 -9.36
N LEU A 83 -33.53 -22.38 -9.21
CA LEU A 83 -33.49 -23.03 -7.90
C LEU A 83 -32.10 -22.89 -7.27
N HIS A 84 -31.05 -23.20 -8.02
CA HIS A 84 -29.67 -23.05 -7.55
C HIS A 84 -29.38 -21.61 -7.10
N THR A 85 -29.78 -20.63 -7.93
CA THR A 85 -29.65 -19.19 -7.62
C THR A 85 -30.36 -18.81 -6.31
N LEU A 86 -31.62 -19.23 -6.14
CA LEU A 86 -32.38 -18.96 -4.92
C LEU A 86 -31.73 -19.57 -3.67
N LEU A 87 -31.27 -20.82 -3.77
CA LEU A 87 -30.61 -21.51 -2.66
C LEU A 87 -29.25 -20.86 -2.30
N TRP A 88 -28.55 -20.26 -3.26
CA TRP A 88 -27.34 -19.48 -3.02
C TRP A 88 -27.64 -18.19 -2.26
N ASP A 89 -28.65 -17.44 -2.71
CA ASP A 89 -29.07 -16.20 -2.05
C ASP A 89 -29.57 -16.48 -0.63
N PHE A 90 -30.25 -17.60 -0.40
CA PHE A 90 -30.60 -18.06 0.95
C PHE A 90 -29.39 -18.14 1.87
N LYS A 91 -28.27 -18.68 1.40
CA LYS A 91 -27.06 -18.83 2.24
C LYS A 91 -26.47 -17.47 2.61
N TRP A 92 -26.41 -16.54 1.67
CA TRP A 92 -25.95 -15.18 1.92
C TRP A 92 -26.86 -14.49 2.93
N ILE A 93 -28.17 -14.53 2.71
CA ILE A 93 -29.16 -13.89 3.58
C ILE A 93 -29.16 -14.47 5.00
N ILE A 94 -28.95 -15.78 5.17
CA ILE A 94 -28.82 -16.36 6.51
C ILE A 94 -27.56 -15.86 7.24
N ASN A 95 -26.42 -15.77 6.54
CA ASN A 95 -25.19 -15.22 7.13
C ASN A 95 -25.34 -13.72 7.45
N ASP A 96 -26.06 -12.97 6.63
CA ASP A 96 -26.23 -11.51 6.79
C ASP A 96 -27.31 -11.19 7.85
N ALA A 97 -28.36 -12.03 7.98
CA ALA A 97 -29.48 -11.76 8.90
C ALA A 97 -29.07 -11.64 10.37
N VAL A 98 -28.00 -12.35 10.78
CA VAL A 98 -27.48 -12.29 12.15
C VAL A 98 -26.93 -10.91 12.53
N ASP A 99 -26.58 -10.09 11.54
CA ASP A 99 -25.96 -8.79 11.71
C ASP A 99 -26.97 -7.66 12.00
N PHE A 100 -28.26 -8.00 12.05
CA PHE A 100 -29.33 -7.03 12.28
C PHE A 100 -30.03 -7.25 13.61
N THR A 101 -29.94 -6.24 14.49
CA THR A 101 -30.57 -6.27 15.83
C THR A 101 -32.09 -6.35 15.78
N HIS A 102 -32.71 -5.88 14.70
CA HIS A 102 -34.15 -5.85 14.53
C HIS A 102 -34.75 -7.15 13.97
N ILE A 103 -33.92 -8.08 13.47
CA ILE A 103 -34.38 -9.40 13.00
C ILE A 103 -34.35 -10.35 14.20
N PRO A 104 -35.49 -10.77 14.77
CA PRO A 104 -35.50 -11.64 15.94
C PRO A 104 -34.78 -12.96 15.69
N LEU A 105 -34.16 -13.53 16.72
CA LEU A 105 -33.46 -14.82 16.61
C LEU A 105 -34.39 -15.94 16.10
N GLU A 106 -35.65 -15.95 16.54
CA GLU A 106 -36.68 -16.88 16.04
C GLU A 106 -36.89 -16.78 14.52
N GLN A 107 -36.80 -15.58 13.95
CA GLN A 107 -36.92 -15.38 12.51
C GLN A 107 -35.69 -15.91 11.76
N ILE A 108 -34.49 -15.76 12.32
CA ILE A 108 -33.25 -16.34 11.76
C ILE A 108 -33.30 -17.86 11.81
N GLU A 109 -33.79 -18.43 12.92
CA GLU A 109 -34.03 -19.87 13.05
C GLU A 109 -35.08 -20.37 12.04
N SER A 110 -36.15 -19.59 11.82
CA SER A 110 -37.16 -19.89 10.80
C SER A 110 -36.60 -19.86 9.38
N LEU A 111 -35.71 -18.91 9.05
CA LEU A 111 -35.02 -18.87 7.75
C LEU A 111 -34.13 -20.10 7.55
N ASN A 112 -33.37 -20.48 8.57
CA ASN A 112 -32.56 -21.70 8.57
C ASN A 112 -33.42 -22.97 8.37
N ALA A 113 -34.57 -23.05 9.05
CA ALA A 113 -35.49 -24.18 8.93
C ALA A 113 -36.14 -24.27 7.53
N GLU A 114 -36.50 -23.13 6.94
CA GLU A 114 -37.04 -23.08 5.58
C GLU A 114 -35.98 -23.45 4.55
N PHE A 115 -34.74 -22.97 4.70
CA PHE A 115 -33.62 -23.37 3.85
C PHE A 115 -33.39 -24.89 3.90
N LYS A 116 -33.37 -25.46 5.12
CA LYS A 116 -33.26 -26.92 5.30
C LYS A 116 -34.37 -27.67 4.57
N LYS A 117 -35.61 -27.24 4.73
CA LYS A 117 -36.78 -27.86 4.07
C LYS A 117 -36.66 -27.81 2.55
N ARG A 118 -36.15 -26.70 1.98
CA ARG A 118 -35.93 -26.58 0.53
C ARG A 118 -34.80 -27.48 0.04
N LEU A 119 -33.72 -27.62 0.81
CA LEU A 119 -32.65 -28.59 0.48
C LEU A 119 -33.21 -30.03 0.44
N GLU A 120 -33.96 -30.43 1.48
CA GLU A 120 -34.56 -31.77 1.57
C GLU A 120 -35.57 -32.02 0.43
N ALA A 121 -36.44 -31.05 0.14
CA ALA A 121 -37.44 -31.16 -0.92
C ALA A 121 -36.83 -31.34 -2.32
N ASN A 122 -35.61 -30.85 -2.53
CA ASN A 122 -34.91 -30.89 -3.82
C ASN A 122 -33.74 -31.88 -3.84
N GLY A 123 -33.63 -32.76 -2.85
CA GLY A 123 -32.58 -33.79 -2.79
C GLY A 123 -31.15 -33.25 -2.69
N LYS A 124 -30.99 -32.01 -2.20
CA LYS A 124 -29.68 -31.37 -1.98
C LYS A 124 -29.07 -31.79 -0.65
N SER A 125 -27.75 -31.67 -0.52
CA SER A 125 -27.01 -31.97 0.70
C SER A 125 -27.40 -31.01 1.83
N LEU A 126 -27.45 -31.53 3.06
CA LEU A 126 -27.62 -30.70 4.27
C LEU A 126 -26.31 -30.06 4.75
N ARG A 127 -25.18 -30.30 4.05
CA ARG A 127 -23.88 -29.69 4.36
C ARG A 127 -23.96 -28.16 4.56
N PRO A 128 -24.46 -27.35 3.59
CA PRO A 128 -24.54 -25.90 3.76
C PRO A 128 -25.43 -25.49 4.94
N TYR A 129 -26.51 -26.23 5.24
CA TYR A 129 -27.37 -25.93 6.39
C TYR A 129 -26.60 -26.06 7.72
N TYR A 130 -25.86 -27.15 7.93
CA TYR A 130 -25.10 -27.33 9.17
C TYR A 130 -23.93 -26.35 9.28
N TYR A 131 -23.30 -25.99 8.16
CA TYR A 131 -22.29 -24.93 8.12
C TYR A 131 -22.87 -23.57 8.55
N LEU A 132 -24.00 -23.14 7.96
CA LEU A 132 -24.67 -21.89 8.32
C LEU A 132 -25.17 -21.88 9.77
N ARG A 133 -25.62 -23.03 10.28
CA ARG A 133 -26.01 -23.15 11.69
C ARG A 133 -24.82 -22.91 12.63
N GLU A 134 -23.65 -23.44 12.31
CA GLU A 134 -22.43 -23.13 13.06
C GLU A 134 -22.07 -21.64 13.01
N ASN A 135 -22.10 -21.02 11.82
CA ASN A 135 -21.89 -19.56 11.69
C ASN A 135 -22.88 -18.75 12.53
N THR A 136 -24.16 -19.11 12.48
CA THR A 136 -25.22 -18.45 13.24
C THR A 136 -24.93 -18.53 14.74
N LEU A 137 -24.48 -19.68 15.25
CA LEU A 137 -24.07 -19.81 16.65
C LEU A 137 -22.93 -18.84 16.97
N LEU A 138 -21.85 -18.87 16.19
CA LEU A 138 -20.67 -18.03 16.42
C LEU A 138 -21.02 -16.54 16.45
N GLN A 139 -21.73 -16.05 15.43
CA GLN A 139 -22.10 -14.64 15.29
C GLN A 139 -23.14 -14.18 16.32
N THR A 140 -23.90 -15.11 16.91
CA THR A 140 -24.82 -14.80 18.02
C THR A 140 -24.16 -14.92 19.40
N GLY A 141 -22.83 -15.12 19.46
CA GLY A 141 -22.09 -15.19 20.71
C GLY A 141 -22.16 -16.56 21.38
N ARG A 142 -22.33 -17.64 20.61
CA ARG A 142 -22.38 -19.03 21.08
C ARG A 142 -21.29 -19.83 20.38
N VAL A 143 -20.55 -20.64 21.12
CA VAL A 143 -19.55 -21.54 20.51
C VAL A 143 -20.21 -22.89 20.26
N PRO A 144 -20.13 -23.48 19.04
CA PRO A 144 -20.59 -24.83 18.79
C PRO A 144 -19.93 -25.83 19.75
N GLU A 145 -20.72 -26.76 20.28
CA GLU A 145 -20.20 -27.84 21.12
C GLU A 145 -19.12 -28.63 20.35
N PRO A 146 -18.02 -29.09 20.99
CA PRO A 146 -16.96 -29.82 20.29
C PRO A 146 -17.46 -31.07 19.54
N SER A 147 -18.56 -31.67 19.96
CA SER A 147 -19.21 -32.81 19.31
C SER A 147 -20.02 -32.44 18.06
N GLU A 148 -20.43 -31.18 17.94
CA GLU A 148 -21.21 -30.67 16.80
C GLU A 148 -20.33 -29.90 15.80
N SER A 149 -19.22 -29.31 16.28
CA SER A 149 -18.26 -28.56 15.46
C SER A 149 -17.68 -29.39 14.31
N GLY A 150 -17.78 -28.86 13.09
CA GLY A 150 -17.28 -29.49 11.88
C GLY A 150 -18.15 -30.64 11.38
N TYR A 151 -19.35 -30.87 11.96
CA TYR A 151 -20.24 -31.96 11.54
C TYR A 151 -20.59 -31.89 10.05
N TYR A 152 -20.76 -30.68 9.51
CA TYR A 152 -21.03 -30.46 8.09
C TYR A 152 -19.97 -31.10 7.19
N ARG A 153 -18.71 -31.24 7.64
CA ARG A 153 -17.64 -31.89 6.87
C ARG A 153 -17.86 -33.38 6.62
N THR A 154 -18.68 -34.02 7.45
CA THR A 154 -19.02 -35.44 7.31
C THR A 154 -20.14 -35.71 6.30
N LEU A 155 -20.81 -34.64 5.84
CA LEU A 155 -21.92 -34.72 4.90
C LEU A 155 -21.42 -34.64 3.45
N PRO A 156 -22.14 -35.26 2.49
CA PRO A 156 -21.79 -35.22 1.07
C PRO A 156 -21.60 -33.80 0.54
N GLU A 157 -20.65 -33.63 -0.37
CA GLU A 157 -20.46 -32.38 -1.10
C GLU A 157 -21.42 -32.34 -2.30
N ASP A 158 -22.01 -31.18 -2.56
CA ASP A 158 -22.77 -30.87 -3.76
C ASP A 158 -22.40 -29.48 -4.28
N ASP A 159 -23.10 -29.03 -5.31
CA ASP A 159 -22.94 -27.70 -5.92
C ASP A 159 -23.26 -26.56 -4.96
N LEU A 160 -23.86 -26.84 -3.79
CA LEU A 160 -24.21 -25.84 -2.79
C LEU A 160 -23.16 -25.67 -1.66
N LYS A 161 -22.03 -26.36 -1.76
CA LYS A 161 -20.93 -26.26 -0.80
C LYS A 161 -20.17 -24.92 -0.94
N ASP A 162 -19.80 -24.29 0.18
CA ASP A 162 -18.88 -23.15 0.16
C ASP A 162 -17.48 -23.53 -0.33
N CYS A 163 -16.74 -22.57 -0.87
CA CYS A 163 -15.41 -22.86 -1.40
C CYS A 163 -14.47 -23.39 -0.30
N LYS A 164 -13.50 -24.21 -0.69
CA LYS A 164 -12.56 -24.86 0.25
C LYS A 164 -11.84 -23.86 1.16
N ALA A 165 -11.51 -22.68 0.64
CA ALA A 165 -10.87 -21.61 1.39
C ALA A 165 -11.79 -21.05 2.49
N CYS A 166 -13.08 -20.80 2.20
CA CYS A 166 -14.04 -20.32 3.19
C CYS A 166 -14.27 -21.34 4.31
N GLU A 167 -14.50 -22.61 3.97
CA GLU A 167 -14.66 -23.66 4.98
C GLU A 167 -13.38 -23.85 5.83
N ALA A 168 -12.19 -23.67 5.24
CA ALA A 168 -10.92 -23.73 5.99
C ALA A 168 -10.76 -22.54 6.94
N SER A 169 -11.13 -21.33 6.51
CA SER A 169 -11.12 -20.14 7.36
C SER A 169 -12.10 -20.25 8.53
N HIS A 170 -13.31 -20.77 8.30
CA HIS A 170 -14.28 -21.07 9.35
C HIS A 170 -13.71 -22.02 10.41
N ASP A 171 -13.12 -23.12 9.94
CA ASP A 171 -12.46 -24.09 10.81
C ASP A 171 -11.31 -23.48 11.63
N VAL A 172 -10.54 -22.54 11.05
CA VAL A 172 -9.50 -21.79 11.77
C VAL A 172 -10.13 -20.93 12.85
N HIS A 173 -11.18 -20.18 12.54
CA HIS A 173 -11.88 -19.34 13.50
C HIS A 173 -12.41 -20.16 14.70
N VAL A 174 -13.08 -21.28 14.42
CA VAL A 174 -13.57 -22.19 15.48
C VAL A 174 -12.42 -22.74 16.32
N ALA A 175 -11.28 -23.11 15.71
CA ALA A 175 -10.11 -23.59 16.43
C ALA A 175 -9.55 -22.54 17.39
N LEU A 176 -9.45 -21.29 16.94
CA LEU A 176 -8.98 -20.16 17.75
C LEU A 176 -9.92 -19.89 18.93
N LEU A 177 -11.24 -19.86 18.70
CA LEU A 177 -12.24 -19.68 19.75
C LEU A 177 -12.25 -20.83 20.78
N GLN A 178 -11.87 -22.04 20.36
CA GLN A 178 -11.70 -23.20 21.26
C GLN A 178 -10.32 -23.24 21.94
N GLY A 179 -9.45 -22.24 21.74
CA GLY A 179 -8.09 -22.19 22.29
C GLY A 179 -7.13 -23.23 21.68
N LYS A 180 -7.47 -23.83 20.53
CA LYS A 180 -6.67 -24.86 19.85
C LYS A 180 -5.72 -24.22 18.83
N ARG A 181 -4.76 -23.44 19.32
CA ARG A 181 -3.81 -22.67 18.50
C ARG A 181 -3.08 -23.52 17.46
N GLU A 182 -2.46 -24.63 17.86
CA GLU A 182 -1.70 -25.52 16.93
C GLU A 182 -2.59 -26.05 15.77
N MET A 183 -3.86 -26.34 16.07
CA MET A 183 -4.82 -26.76 15.05
C MET A 183 -5.16 -25.62 14.09
N ALA A 184 -5.33 -24.40 14.62
CA ALA A 184 -5.54 -23.20 13.81
C ALA A 184 -4.33 -22.95 12.90
N GLU A 185 -3.11 -23.07 13.41
CA GLU A 185 -1.87 -22.89 12.63
C GLU A 185 -1.79 -23.91 11.49
N ALA A 186 -2.00 -25.20 11.78
CA ALA A 186 -1.98 -26.25 10.79
C ALA A 186 -3.00 -26.02 9.66
N LYS A 187 -4.20 -25.54 10.00
CA LYS A 187 -5.26 -25.22 9.03
C LYS A 187 -5.03 -23.91 8.28
N SER A 188 -4.25 -22.98 8.84
CA SER A 188 -3.93 -21.69 8.21
C SER A 188 -2.82 -21.80 7.17
N ARG A 189 -1.95 -22.81 7.25
CA ARG A 189 -0.83 -23.04 6.30
C ARG A 189 -1.22 -22.91 4.82
N PRO A 190 -2.22 -23.64 4.28
CA PRO A 190 -2.59 -23.52 2.87
C PRO A 190 -3.19 -22.16 2.51
N ILE A 191 -3.76 -21.42 3.47
CA ILE A 191 -4.27 -20.06 3.25
C ILE A 191 -3.10 -19.07 3.18
N PHE A 192 -2.16 -19.18 4.12
CA PHE A 192 -1.02 -18.26 4.22
C PHE A 192 0.00 -18.47 3.10
N SER A 193 0.13 -19.69 2.57
CA SER A 193 0.94 -20.00 1.39
C SER A 193 0.30 -19.57 0.06
N GLY A 194 -0.98 -19.16 0.06
CA GLY A 194 -1.74 -18.83 -1.15
C GLY A 194 -2.31 -20.04 -1.91
N GLU A 195 -2.03 -21.27 -1.48
CA GLU A 195 -2.61 -22.50 -2.05
C GLU A 195 -4.15 -22.47 -2.03
N LEU A 196 -4.72 -21.94 -0.94
CA LEU A 196 -6.15 -21.69 -0.79
C LEU A 196 -6.43 -20.20 -0.66
N HIS A 197 -7.07 -19.64 -1.69
CA HIS A 197 -7.53 -18.25 -1.71
C HIS A 197 -8.91 -18.14 -2.38
N CYS A 198 -9.63 -17.06 -2.08
CA CYS A 198 -10.85 -16.68 -2.79
C CYS A 198 -11.11 -15.17 -2.59
N ALA A 199 -12.23 -14.65 -3.08
CA ALA A 199 -12.58 -13.24 -2.93
C ALA A 199 -12.74 -12.77 -1.47
N GLU A 200 -12.84 -13.68 -0.49
CA GLU A 200 -13.00 -13.36 0.93
C GLU A 200 -11.82 -13.86 1.80
N ILE A 201 -10.91 -14.65 1.25
CA ILE A 201 -9.80 -15.30 1.97
C ILE A 201 -8.50 -14.92 1.23
N PRO A 202 -7.54 -14.27 1.89
CA PRO A 202 -7.13 -14.53 3.28
C PRO A 202 -7.58 -13.52 4.35
N HIS A 203 -8.15 -12.36 3.98
CA HIS A 203 -8.38 -11.26 4.93
C HIS A 203 -9.29 -11.61 6.11
N ARG A 204 -10.31 -12.47 5.95
CA ARG A 204 -11.09 -12.96 7.10
C ARG A 204 -10.24 -13.76 8.09
N THR A 205 -9.41 -14.67 7.56
CA THR A 205 -8.50 -15.49 8.38
C THR A 205 -7.49 -14.61 9.12
N TYR A 206 -6.96 -13.56 8.49
CA TYR A 206 -6.07 -12.61 9.16
C TYR A 206 -6.76 -11.89 10.32
N ALA A 207 -7.99 -11.41 10.13
CA ALA A 207 -8.73 -10.74 11.21
C ALA A 207 -8.97 -11.68 12.41
N HIS A 208 -9.36 -12.95 12.17
CA HIS A 208 -9.54 -13.93 13.24
C HIS A 208 -8.25 -14.15 14.06
N TRP A 209 -7.11 -14.21 13.39
CA TRP A 209 -5.82 -14.32 14.07
C TRP A 209 -5.43 -13.05 14.81
N ILE A 210 -5.62 -11.87 14.21
CA ILE A 210 -5.33 -10.58 14.87
C ILE A 210 -6.12 -10.45 16.17
N ASP A 211 -7.42 -10.78 16.16
CA ASP A 211 -8.24 -10.75 17.36
C ASP A 211 -7.77 -11.76 18.41
N TYR A 212 -7.36 -12.96 17.98
CA TYR A 212 -6.82 -13.98 18.88
C TYR A 212 -5.47 -13.54 19.49
N ASP A 213 -4.55 -13.06 18.66
CA ASP A 213 -3.22 -12.64 19.04
C ASP A 213 -3.28 -11.44 19.99
N LEU A 214 -4.17 -10.48 19.74
CA LEU A 214 -4.43 -9.35 20.64
C LEU A 214 -4.85 -9.83 22.03
N ARG A 215 -5.80 -10.77 22.12
CA ARG A 215 -6.26 -11.33 23.40
C ARG A 215 -5.18 -12.08 24.16
N HIS A 216 -4.23 -12.70 23.45
CA HIS A 216 -3.17 -13.52 24.04
C HIS A 216 -1.83 -12.79 24.18
N GLY A 217 -1.74 -11.53 23.75
CA GLY A 217 -0.52 -10.72 23.81
C GLY A 217 0.56 -11.10 22.78
N ASP A 218 0.21 -11.85 21.72
CA ASP A 218 1.13 -12.21 20.63
C ASP A 218 1.21 -11.09 19.58
N PHE A 219 1.66 -9.92 20.00
CA PHE A 219 1.67 -8.73 19.15
C PHE A 219 2.58 -8.84 17.93
N ALA A 220 3.63 -9.68 17.99
CA ALA A 220 4.52 -9.89 16.86
C ALA A 220 3.77 -10.58 15.70
N HIS A 221 3.03 -11.65 15.99
CA HIS A 221 2.21 -12.31 14.97
C HIS A 221 1.07 -11.42 14.49
N GLY A 222 0.35 -10.79 15.42
CA GLY A 222 -0.76 -9.89 15.08
C GLY A 222 -0.33 -8.72 14.20
N LYS A 223 0.84 -8.11 14.46
CA LYS A 223 1.36 -6.97 13.67
C LYS A 223 1.65 -7.37 12.22
N ARG A 224 2.26 -8.55 11.99
CA ARG A 224 2.50 -9.07 10.64
C ARG A 224 1.20 -9.23 9.86
N LEU A 225 0.18 -9.79 10.49
CA LEU A 225 -1.11 -10.02 9.85
C LEU A 225 -1.88 -8.71 9.63
N ALA A 226 -1.81 -7.77 10.58
CA ALA A 226 -2.45 -6.46 10.47
C ALA A 226 -1.92 -5.65 9.27
N LYS A 227 -0.61 -5.70 9.04
CA LYS A 227 0.05 -5.08 7.87
C LYS A 227 -0.43 -5.66 6.55
N ARG A 228 -0.55 -6.99 6.46
CA ARG A 228 -1.07 -7.66 5.25
C ARG A 228 -2.58 -7.43 5.07
N LEU A 229 -3.32 -7.28 6.17
CA LEU A 229 -4.77 -7.12 6.15
C LEU A 229 -5.18 -5.74 5.62
N TYR A 230 -4.64 -4.64 6.16
CA TYR A 230 -5.17 -3.30 5.88
C TYR A 230 -5.20 -2.94 4.38
N PRO A 231 -4.15 -3.17 3.57
CA PRO A 231 -4.18 -2.90 2.12
C PRO A 231 -5.25 -3.68 1.37
N MET A 232 -5.66 -4.86 1.87
CA MET A 232 -6.70 -5.69 1.26
C MET A 232 -8.11 -5.18 1.58
N VAL A 233 -8.28 -4.40 2.65
CA VAL A 233 -9.60 -4.05 3.19
C VAL A 233 -9.93 -2.56 3.20
N ARG A 234 -8.92 -1.69 3.02
CA ARG A 234 -9.08 -0.24 3.09
C ARG A 234 -10.05 0.30 2.03
N GLY A 235 -10.87 1.28 2.41
CA GLY A 235 -11.76 2.02 1.51
C GLY A 235 -13.00 1.26 1.03
N ASP A 236 -13.33 0.10 1.62
CA ASP A 236 -14.54 -0.65 1.28
C ASP A 236 -15.37 -0.94 2.54
N MET A 237 -16.58 -0.37 2.56
CA MET A 237 -17.56 -0.50 3.64
C MET A 237 -17.86 -1.94 4.06
N LYS A 238 -17.81 -2.92 3.14
CA LYS A 238 -18.08 -4.34 3.47
C LYS A 238 -17.05 -4.92 4.45
N HIS A 239 -15.92 -4.25 4.63
CA HIS A 239 -14.82 -4.68 5.48
C HIS A 239 -14.79 -4.04 6.87
N LEU A 240 -15.81 -3.28 7.27
CA LEU A 240 -15.84 -2.63 8.59
C LEU A 240 -15.63 -3.58 9.78
N PHE A 241 -16.03 -4.85 9.68
CA PHE A 241 -15.66 -5.89 10.66
C PHE A 241 -14.14 -5.98 10.88
N ARG A 242 -13.38 -6.05 9.78
CA ARG A 242 -11.93 -6.22 9.77
C ARG A 242 -11.23 -4.92 10.17
N ILE A 243 -11.79 -3.78 9.78
CA ILE A 243 -11.35 -2.46 10.26
C ILE A 243 -11.51 -2.37 11.78
N GLY A 244 -12.61 -2.86 12.35
CA GLY A 244 -12.80 -2.95 13.80
C GLY A 244 -11.68 -3.74 14.50
N SER A 245 -11.35 -4.93 14.00
CA SER A 245 -10.20 -5.73 14.49
C SER A 245 -8.87 -4.98 14.42
N LEU A 246 -8.60 -4.27 13.32
CA LEU A 246 -7.40 -3.46 13.17
C LEU A 246 -7.35 -2.31 14.17
N LEU A 247 -8.46 -1.59 14.38
CA LEU A 247 -8.55 -0.49 15.34
C LEU A 247 -8.33 -1.00 16.78
N CYS A 248 -8.92 -2.14 17.15
CA CYS A 248 -8.66 -2.79 18.43
C CYS A 248 -7.17 -3.15 18.59
N PHE A 249 -6.55 -3.75 17.57
CA PHE A 249 -5.14 -4.12 17.61
C PHE A 249 -4.22 -2.89 17.77
N TYR A 250 -4.41 -1.89 16.90
CA TYR A 250 -3.61 -0.67 16.90
C TYR A 250 -3.88 0.24 18.11
N SER A 251 -5.00 0.06 18.83
CA SER A 251 -5.20 0.73 20.13
C SER A 251 -4.11 0.43 21.16
N LYS A 252 -3.49 -0.75 21.05
CA LYS A 252 -2.37 -1.18 21.90
C LYS A 252 -1.03 -1.04 21.17
N ALA A 253 -0.95 -1.49 19.92
CA ALA A 253 0.31 -1.61 19.19
C ALA A 253 0.86 -0.29 18.64
N ASP A 254 0.02 0.53 17.99
CA ASP A 254 0.42 1.82 17.40
C ASP A 254 -0.80 2.70 17.15
N ARG A 255 -0.99 3.70 18.01
CA ARG A 255 -2.18 4.55 18.01
C ARG A 255 -2.19 5.55 16.87
N ALA A 256 -1.02 5.90 16.31
CA ALA A 256 -0.94 6.80 15.17
C ALA A 256 -1.44 6.09 13.91
N ILE A 257 -1.01 4.84 13.68
CA ILE A 257 -1.56 3.99 12.61
C ILE A 257 -3.06 3.80 12.81
N GLY A 258 -3.49 3.48 14.03
CA GLY A 258 -4.92 3.34 14.36
C GLY A 258 -5.74 4.60 14.04
N ALA A 259 -5.22 5.78 14.37
CA ALA A 259 -5.88 7.06 14.07
C ALA A 259 -5.96 7.34 12.56
N ASN A 260 -4.94 6.94 11.78
CA ASN A 260 -4.98 7.08 10.33
C ASN A 260 -6.04 6.14 9.70
N ILE A 261 -6.09 4.87 10.15
CA ILE A 261 -7.13 3.92 9.73
C ILE A 261 -8.52 4.46 10.08
N PHE A 262 -8.71 4.94 11.31
CA PHE A 262 -9.96 5.54 11.75
C PHE A 262 -10.38 6.70 10.84
N ARG A 263 -9.46 7.64 10.58
CA ARG A 263 -9.71 8.80 9.73
C ARG A 263 -10.15 8.39 8.33
N HIS A 264 -9.46 7.43 7.71
CA HIS A 264 -9.79 6.95 6.37
C HIS A 264 -11.14 6.23 6.32
N GLU A 265 -11.48 5.44 7.33
CA GLU A 265 -12.65 4.54 7.28
C GLU A 265 -13.92 5.14 7.91
N LEU A 266 -13.83 6.31 8.54
CA LEU A 266 -14.98 6.95 9.20
C LEU A 266 -16.16 7.19 8.25
N HIS A 267 -15.90 7.56 6.98
CA HIS A 267 -16.96 7.75 6.00
C HIS A 267 -17.77 6.46 5.76
N ASN A 268 -17.08 5.32 5.64
CA ASN A 268 -17.72 4.01 5.52
C ASN A 268 -18.59 3.70 6.75
N PHE A 269 -18.11 4.00 7.95
CA PHE A 269 -18.91 3.82 9.17
C PHE A 269 -20.18 4.68 9.18
N MET A 270 -20.09 5.93 8.73
CA MET A 270 -21.24 6.84 8.72
C MET A 270 -22.32 6.42 7.72
N GLU A 271 -21.91 5.91 6.54
CA GLU A 271 -22.84 5.45 5.50
C GLU A 271 -23.42 4.05 5.80
N CYS A 272 -22.71 3.23 6.58
CA CYS A 272 -23.10 1.85 6.86
C CYS A 272 -24.40 1.74 7.66
N ARG A 273 -25.33 0.91 7.16
CA ARG A 273 -26.61 0.56 7.81
C ARG A 273 -26.59 -0.80 8.53
N ASN A 274 -25.57 -1.65 8.31
CA ASN A 274 -25.42 -2.94 8.99
C ASN A 274 -25.03 -2.73 10.47
N HIS A 275 -25.80 -3.30 11.40
CA HIS A 275 -25.61 -3.04 12.83
C HIS A 275 -24.37 -3.72 13.42
N ALA A 276 -24.01 -4.91 12.96
CA ALA A 276 -22.81 -5.61 13.45
C ALA A 276 -21.53 -4.96 12.92
N MET A 277 -21.48 -4.58 11.64
CA MET A 277 -20.36 -3.82 11.06
C MET A 277 -20.13 -2.50 11.82
N ARG A 278 -21.21 -1.76 12.10
CA ARG A 278 -21.15 -0.54 12.91
C ARG A 278 -20.65 -0.81 14.32
N PHE A 279 -21.10 -1.90 14.95
CA PHE A 279 -20.65 -2.28 16.28
C PHE A 279 -19.14 -2.54 16.30
N GLU A 280 -18.61 -3.33 15.36
CA GLU A 280 -17.17 -3.63 15.32
C GLU A 280 -16.31 -2.38 15.15
N PHE A 281 -16.69 -1.50 14.22
CA PHE A 281 -15.96 -0.25 14.00
C PHE A 281 -16.02 0.65 15.24
N ALA A 282 -17.21 0.84 15.82
CA ALA A 282 -17.38 1.68 17.00
C ALA A 282 -16.64 1.10 18.21
N ASN A 283 -16.64 -0.22 18.38
CA ASN A 283 -15.87 -0.89 19.42
C ASN A 283 -14.36 -0.63 19.25
N GLY A 284 -13.83 -0.84 18.05
CA GLY A 284 -12.43 -0.58 17.73
C GLY A 284 -12.03 0.89 17.94
N ALA A 285 -12.85 1.82 17.46
CA ALA A 285 -12.63 3.26 17.65
C ALA A 285 -12.69 3.65 19.14
N TYR A 286 -13.62 3.09 19.91
CA TYR A 286 -13.67 3.26 21.37
C TYR A 286 -12.36 2.80 22.02
N HIS A 287 -11.88 1.58 21.72
CA HIS A 287 -10.62 1.10 22.28
C HIS A 287 -9.42 1.97 21.86
N LEU A 288 -9.37 2.42 20.61
CA LEU A 288 -8.34 3.33 20.12
C LEU A 288 -8.28 4.63 20.95
N PHE A 289 -9.41 5.33 21.09
CA PHE A 289 -9.45 6.60 21.80
C PHE A 289 -9.41 6.45 23.32
N LYS A 290 -9.89 5.33 23.87
CA LYS A 290 -9.72 4.96 25.29
C LYS A 290 -8.24 4.86 25.65
N ASN A 291 -7.42 4.32 24.74
CA ASN A 291 -5.99 4.12 24.96
C ASN A 291 -5.13 5.28 24.42
N MET A 292 -5.72 6.32 23.80
CA MET A 292 -4.96 7.44 23.25
C MET A 292 -4.30 8.27 24.37
N GLN A 293 -3.01 8.57 24.21
CA GLN A 293 -2.26 9.36 25.20
C GLN A 293 -2.42 10.87 25.01
N ALA A 294 -2.59 11.33 23.76
CA ALA A 294 -2.82 12.73 23.46
C ALA A 294 -4.24 13.15 23.90
N GLU A 295 -4.35 14.26 24.64
CA GLU A 295 -5.65 14.83 25.03
C GLU A 295 -6.44 15.34 23.82
N GLU A 296 -5.71 15.88 22.83
CA GLU A 296 -6.26 16.37 21.57
C GLU A 296 -5.55 15.73 20.38
N ILE A 297 -6.31 15.49 19.31
CA ILE A 297 -5.79 15.00 18.04
C ILE A 297 -6.27 15.92 16.92
N SER A 298 -5.36 16.23 16.01
CA SER A 298 -5.69 16.93 14.77
C SER A 298 -5.94 15.93 13.65
N MET A 299 -7.14 15.95 13.07
CA MET A 299 -7.51 15.06 11.96
C MET A 299 -8.61 15.66 11.10
N ILE A 300 -8.54 15.52 9.77
CA ILE A 300 -9.64 15.97 8.91
C ILE A 300 -10.68 14.86 8.85
N LEU A 301 -11.84 15.14 9.44
CA LEU A 301 -12.99 14.23 9.45
C LEU A 301 -14.07 14.75 8.49
N PRO A 302 -14.96 13.87 7.99
CA PRO A 302 -16.10 14.27 7.17
C PRO A 302 -16.95 15.34 7.84
N ARG A 303 -17.44 16.32 7.05
CA ARG A 303 -18.20 17.48 7.58
C ARG A 303 -19.53 17.12 8.24
N ASP A 304 -20.09 15.99 7.86
CA ASP A 304 -21.32 15.41 8.38
C ASP A 304 -21.09 14.52 9.61
N PHE A 305 -19.84 14.31 10.02
CA PHE A 305 -19.54 13.63 11.28
C PHE A 305 -20.08 14.44 12.48
N PRO A 306 -20.81 13.83 13.43
CA PRO A 306 -21.45 14.58 14.51
C PRO A 306 -20.53 15.41 15.40
N LEU A 307 -19.26 15.01 15.54
CA LEU A 307 -18.27 15.78 16.32
C LEU A 307 -17.39 16.69 15.44
N TRP A 308 -17.67 16.80 14.14
CA TRP A 308 -16.88 17.63 13.23
C TRP A 308 -16.74 19.07 13.74
N HIS A 309 -15.52 19.61 13.63
CA HIS A 309 -15.21 20.98 14.00
C HIS A 309 -14.36 21.64 12.90
N GLU A 310 -14.58 22.94 12.67
CA GLU A 310 -13.90 23.70 11.61
C GLU A 310 -12.38 23.78 11.79
N GLU A 311 -11.92 23.73 13.05
CA GLU A 311 -10.48 23.76 13.38
C GLU A 311 -9.81 22.39 13.24
N HIS A 312 -10.56 21.31 12.96
CA HIS A 312 -10.03 19.94 12.82
C HIS A 312 -9.26 19.42 14.05
N HIS A 313 -9.52 19.97 15.23
CA HIS A 313 -9.00 19.52 16.51
C HIS A 313 -10.12 18.84 17.30
N TYR A 314 -9.83 17.68 17.87
CA TYR A 314 -10.79 16.86 18.59
C TYR A 314 -10.22 16.40 19.91
N GLU A 315 -10.99 16.56 20.99
CA GLU A 315 -10.67 15.96 22.27
C GLU A 315 -10.81 14.43 22.17
N SER A 316 -9.74 13.69 22.46
CA SER A 316 -9.73 12.22 22.45
C SER A 316 -10.82 11.63 23.34
N ALA A 317 -11.12 12.29 24.47
CA ALA A 317 -12.19 11.89 25.37
C ALA A 317 -13.59 11.97 24.73
N LYS A 318 -13.88 13.01 23.92
CA LYS A 318 -15.16 13.15 23.23
C LYS A 318 -15.33 12.09 22.14
N LEU A 319 -14.26 11.80 21.39
CA LEU A 319 -14.26 10.71 20.42
C LEU A 319 -14.49 9.36 21.10
N ARG A 320 -13.76 9.07 22.20
CA ARG A 320 -13.97 7.88 23.03
C ARG A 320 -15.42 7.73 23.46
N ASP A 321 -16.01 8.78 24.04
CA ASP A 321 -17.36 8.73 24.60
C ASP A 321 -18.42 8.52 23.51
N TYR A 322 -18.29 9.20 22.37
CA TYR A 322 -19.18 9.01 21.22
C TYR A 322 -19.18 7.56 20.70
N PHE A 323 -18.00 6.98 20.49
CA PHE A 323 -17.90 5.60 20.00
C PHE A 323 -18.30 4.56 21.05
N TYR A 324 -18.06 4.85 22.33
CA TYR A 324 -18.58 4.02 23.42
C TYR A 324 -20.11 3.99 23.42
N GLU A 325 -20.78 5.15 23.31
CA GLU A 325 -22.24 5.23 23.30
C GLU A 325 -22.87 4.47 22.12
N GLU A 326 -22.30 4.62 20.92
CA GLU A 326 -22.74 3.89 19.73
C GLU A 326 -22.54 2.37 19.89
N ALA A 327 -21.37 1.93 20.34
CA ALA A 327 -21.07 0.53 20.55
C ALA A 327 -21.94 -0.09 21.66
N ALA A 328 -22.10 0.60 22.80
CA ALA A 328 -22.91 0.13 23.94
C ALA A 328 -24.38 -0.03 23.58
N LYS A 329 -24.94 0.91 22.80
CA LYS A 329 -26.31 0.83 22.30
C LYS A 329 -26.53 -0.40 21.41
N LEU A 330 -25.60 -0.66 20.49
CA LEU A 330 -25.68 -1.82 19.60
C LEU A 330 -25.46 -3.13 20.37
N ALA A 331 -24.51 -3.17 21.29
CA ALA A 331 -24.25 -4.32 22.15
C ALA A 331 -25.49 -4.73 22.94
N ALA A 332 -26.12 -3.77 23.63
CA ALA A 332 -27.33 -4.03 24.40
C ALA A 332 -28.49 -4.56 23.54
N ALA A 333 -28.61 -4.09 22.28
CA ALA A 333 -29.63 -4.55 21.36
C ALA A 333 -29.37 -5.99 20.87
N PHE A 334 -28.13 -6.34 20.52
CA PHE A 334 -27.75 -7.71 20.15
C PHE A 334 -27.89 -8.68 21.32
N ASP A 335 -27.41 -8.31 22.49
CA ASP A 335 -27.47 -9.14 23.70
C ASP A 335 -28.92 -9.45 24.09
N LYS A 336 -29.80 -8.44 24.03
CA LYS A 336 -31.24 -8.63 24.23
C LYS A 336 -31.84 -9.58 23.20
N ARG A 337 -31.46 -9.47 21.92
CA ARG A 337 -31.94 -10.32 20.82
C ARG A 337 -31.46 -11.77 20.96
N ASN A 338 -30.19 -11.95 21.35
CA ASN A 338 -29.50 -13.24 21.42
C ASN A 338 -29.74 -13.98 22.75
N GLY A 339 -30.15 -13.25 23.79
CA GLY A 339 -30.36 -13.77 25.13
C GLY A 339 -29.06 -14.07 25.88
N ASN A 340 -27.99 -13.31 25.62
CA ASN A 340 -26.68 -13.45 26.28
C ASN A 340 -26.04 -12.06 26.51
N SER A 341 -24.79 -12.01 26.96
CA SER A 341 -24.00 -10.79 27.18
C SER A 341 -22.85 -10.63 26.19
N SER A 342 -22.82 -11.41 25.10
CA SER A 342 -21.62 -11.59 24.30
C SER A 342 -21.09 -10.30 23.68
N PHE A 343 -21.95 -9.38 23.24
CA PHE A 343 -21.51 -8.11 22.67
C PHE A 343 -21.05 -7.14 23.76
N THR A 344 -21.73 -7.11 24.90
CA THR A 344 -21.30 -6.32 26.07
C THR A 344 -19.96 -6.82 26.61
N ASP A 345 -19.75 -8.14 26.67
CA ASP A 345 -18.49 -8.73 27.13
C ASP A 345 -17.34 -8.35 26.19
N ARG A 346 -17.58 -8.32 24.87
CA ARG A 346 -16.61 -7.85 23.87
C ARG A 346 -16.29 -6.36 23.99
N LEU A 347 -17.29 -5.52 24.25
CA LEU A 347 -17.09 -4.07 24.46
C LEU A 347 -16.28 -3.77 25.73
N ASN A 348 -16.43 -4.61 26.75
CA ASN A 348 -15.70 -4.48 28.00
C ASN A 348 -14.39 -5.30 28.04
N GLU A 349 -13.98 -5.86 26.89
CA GLU A 349 -12.77 -6.65 26.80
C GLU A 349 -11.54 -5.77 27.08
N GLU A 350 -10.69 -6.20 28.01
CA GLU A 350 -9.42 -5.51 28.27
C GLU A 350 -8.29 -6.30 27.61
N TYR A 351 -7.52 -5.62 26.77
CA TYR A 351 -6.41 -6.23 26.06
C TYR A 351 -5.11 -6.10 26.86
N PRO A 352 -4.20 -7.09 26.80
CA PRO A 352 -2.85 -6.98 27.32
C PRO A 352 -2.15 -5.69 26.86
N ASP A 353 -1.25 -5.16 27.67
CA ASP A 353 -0.43 -4.04 27.24
C ASP A 353 0.60 -4.50 26.22
N TYR A 354 0.79 -3.68 25.19
CA TYR A 354 1.87 -3.88 24.24
C TYR A 354 3.20 -3.72 24.99
N PRO A 355 4.13 -4.69 24.92
CA PRO A 355 5.42 -4.52 25.56
C PRO A 355 6.16 -3.35 24.90
N GLU A 356 6.24 -2.22 25.59
CA GLU A 356 6.82 -0.96 25.08
C GLU A 356 8.29 -1.06 24.64
N ASN A 357 8.94 -2.22 24.83
CA ASN A 357 10.33 -2.49 24.46
C ASN A 357 10.51 -3.72 23.55
N THR A 358 9.46 -4.30 22.94
CA THR A 358 9.69 -5.24 21.84
C THR A 358 10.02 -4.46 20.59
N GLU A 359 11.30 -4.09 20.46
CA GLU A 359 11.84 -3.67 19.18
C GLU A 359 11.63 -4.81 18.19
N ASP A 360 10.77 -4.55 17.21
CA ASP A 360 10.53 -5.48 16.12
C ASP A 360 11.78 -5.45 15.23
N PHE A 361 12.65 -6.44 15.37
CA PHE A 361 13.79 -6.71 14.47
C PHE A 361 13.46 -7.77 13.42
N THR A 362 12.18 -8.16 13.34
CA THR A 362 11.71 -9.20 12.44
C THR A 362 11.07 -8.57 11.22
N SER A 363 10.24 -7.54 11.34
CA SER A 363 9.56 -6.98 10.17
C SER A 363 10.48 -6.19 9.25
N GLY A 364 10.34 -6.35 7.93
CA GLY A 364 11.10 -5.58 6.93
C GLY A 364 10.78 -4.08 6.92
N GLU A 365 9.58 -3.74 7.35
CA GLU A 365 9.17 -2.36 7.59
C GLU A 365 9.69 -1.84 8.94
N THR A 366 9.82 -0.52 9.05
CA THR A 366 10.24 0.18 10.25
C THR A 366 9.41 1.45 10.45
N GLU A 367 9.58 2.10 11.60
CA GLU A 367 8.93 3.38 11.85
C GLU A 367 9.37 4.40 10.79
N GLN A 368 8.40 5.06 10.17
CA GLN A 368 8.66 5.99 9.10
C GLN A 368 9.20 7.31 9.67
N THR A 369 10.34 7.74 9.17
CA THR A 369 10.86 9.09 9.45
C THR A 369 10.29 10.08 8.44
N PRO A 370 9.98 11.34 8.82
CA PRO A 370 9.54 12.32 7.84
C PRO A 370 10.64 12.62 6.81
N SER A 371 10.23 12.88 5.57
CA SER A 371 11.11 13.37 4.51
C SER A 371 11.41 14.85 4.72
N VAL A 372 12.67 15.26 4.64
CA VAL A 372 13.13 16.62 4.91
C VAL A 372 13.93 17.15 3.73
N LEU A 373 13.41 18.20 3.09
CA LEU A 373 14.09 18.92 2.02
C LEU A 373 14.38 20.35 2.47
N ALA A 374 15.53 20.91 2.09
CA ALA A 374 15.91 22.28 2.39
C ALA A 374 16.27 23.04 1.10
N ALA A 375 15.46 24.03 0.73
CA ALA A 375 15.79 24.94 -0.36
C ALA A 375 16.82 25.96 0.12
N VAL A 376 17.99 26.01 -0.54
CA VAL A 376 19.07 26.94 -0.21
C VAL A 376 18.83 28.27 -0.93
N CYS A 377 18.66 29.34 -0.16
CA CYS A 377 18.22 30.64 -0.66
C CYS A 377 19.32 31.69 -0.47
N THR A 378 19.83 32.26 -1.57
CA THR A 378 20.76 33.40 -1.52
C THR A 378 20.14 34.61 -0.84
N THR A 379 18.82 34.74 -0.93
CA THR A 379 18.00 35.66 -0.13
C THR A 379 16.76 34.92 0.33
N LEU A 380 16.48 34.94 1.63
CA LEU A 380 15.28 34.30 2.17
C LEU A 380 14.01 35.02 1.68
N PRO A 381 12.86 34.32 1.55
CA PRO A 381 11.61 34.95 1.19
C PRO A 381 11.22 36.08 2.16
N ASP A 382 10.87 37.26 1.63
CA ASP A 382 10.56 38.48 2.41
C ASP A 382 9.48 38.26 3.49
N GLU A 383 8.52 37.37 3.25
CA GLU A 383 7.46 37.01 4.20
C GLU A 383 7.09 35.52 4.10
N LEU A 384 7.54 34.71 5.05
CA LEU A 384 7.15 33.31 5.20
C LEU A 384 6.17 33.18 6.39
N THR A 385 4.87 33.22 6.10
CA THR A 385 3.78 33.12 7.09
C THR A 385 2.73 32.13 6.60
N LEU A 386 1.83 31.69 7.49
CA LEU A 386 0.68 30.85 7.10
C LEU A 386 -0.09 31.48 5.93
N ALA A 387 -0.36 32.78 5.99
CA ALA A 387 -1.13 33.49 4.98
C ALA A 387 -0.39 33.66 3.65
N SER A 388 0.93 33.91 3.66
CA SER A 388 1.70 34.07 2.43
C SER A 388 1.85 32.73 1.70
N VAL A 389 2.20 31.67 2.43
CA VAL A 389 2.32 30.31 1.86
C VAL A 389 0.98 29.81 1.34
N SER A 390 -0.12 29.92 2.10
CA SER A 390 -1.44 29.50 1.62
C SER A 390 -1.86 30.22 0.34
N ARG A 391 -1.61 31.53 0.25
CA ARG A 391 -1.91 32.31 -0.97
C ARG A 391 -1.09 31.83 -2.17
N THR A 392 0.19 31.52 -1.97
CA THR A 392 1.05 31.00 -3.04
C THR A 392 0.53 29.66 -3.55
N LEU A 393 0.20 28.73 -2.64
CA LEU A 393 -0.31 27.40 -2.98
C LEU A 393 -1.68 27.46 -3.67
N GLU A 394 -2.61 28.25 -3.16
CA GLU A 394 -3.96 28.36 -3.74
C GLU A 394 -3.96 29.09 -5.10
N LYS A 395 -3.02 30.01 -5.32
CA LYS A 395 -2.89 30.73 -6.60
C LYS A 395 -2.41 29.81 -7.74
N ASP A 396 -1.60 28.80 -7.43
CA ASP A 396 -1.18 27.79 -8.41
C ASP A 396 -2.38 26.98 -8.93
N GLY A 397 -3.43 26.81 -8.11
CA GLY A 397 -4.67 26.17 -8.51
C GLY A 397 -4.64 24.64 -8.45
N ARG A 398 -3.47 24.00 -8.35
CA ARG A 398 -3.36 22.55 -8.07
C ARG A 398 -3.54 22.22 -6.60
N TYR A 399 -3.36 23.17 -5.69
CA TYR A 399 -3.41 22.88 -4.26
C TYR A 399 -4.54 23.61 -3.55
N LYS A 400 -5.01 22.99 -2.47
CA LYS A 400 -5.96 23.56 -1.53
C LYS A 400 -5.44 23.38 -0.11
N VAL A 401 -5.32 24.49 0.62
CA VAL A 401 -4.96 24.45 2.04
C VAL A 401 -6.22 24.13 2.85
N ILE A 402 -6.18 23.05 3.62
CA ILE A 402 -7.31 22.59 4.43
C ILE A 402 -7.23 23.14 5.84
N ALA A 403 -6.05 23.05 6.46
CA ALA A 403 -5.81 23.50 7.82
C ALA A 403 -4.42 24.12 7.94
N THR A 404 -4.28 25.06 8.87
CA THR A 404 -3.00 25.69 9.21
C THR A 404 -2.85 25.84 10.71
N LYS A 405 -1.62 25.72 11.23
CA LYS A 405 -1.30 25.94 12.64
C LYS A 405 0.16 26.36 12.78
N THR A 406 0.45 27.22 13.75
CA THR A 406 1.82 27.46 14.21
C THR A 406 2.11 26.52 15.38
N ILE A 407 3.15 25.71 15.28
CA ILE A 407 3.42 24.62 16.26
C ILE A 407 4.16 25.13 17.51
N ASP A 408 5.03 26.14 17.39
CA ASP A 408 5.86 26.63 18.50
C ASP A 408 6.20 28.13 18.43
N GLU A 409 6.89 28.62 19.47
CA GLU A 409 7.40 30.00 19.53
C GLU A 409 8.52 30.29 18.50
N GLN A 410 9.08 29.25 17.87
CA GLN A 410 10.18 29.33 16.91
C GLN A 410 9.68 29.54 15.47
N GLY A 411 8.36 29.52 15.26
CA GLY A 411 7.73 29.92 14.02
C GLY A 411 7.54 28.79 13.01
N VAL A 412 7.53 27.52 13.44
CA VAL A 412 7.22 26.39 12.53
C VAL A 412 5.78 26.50 12.03
N LEU A 413 5.64 26.55 10.71
CA LEU A 413 4.38 26.69 10.01
C LEU A 413 3.89 25.29 9.57
N ALA A 414 2.76 24.84 10.09
CA ALA A 414 2.18 23.56 9.74
C ALA A 414 0.93 23.72 8.87
N PHE A 415 0.82 22.88 7.85
CA PHE A 415 -0.23 22.87 6.85
C PHE A 415 -0.76 21.45 6.65
N GLN A 416 -2.04 21.37 6.33
CA GLN A 416 -2.67 20.19 5.73
C GLN A 416 -3.08 20.60 4.32
N ILE A 417 -2.49 19.97 3.30
CA ILE A 417 -2.62 20.42 1.90
C ILE A 417 -3.19 19.27 1.07
N ALA A 418 -4.23 19.54 0.28
CA ALA A 418 -4.79 18.59 -0.68
C ALA A 418 -4.46 19.01 -2.12
N GLU A 419 -4.37 18.04 -3.03
CA GLU A 419 -4.27 18.27 -4.47
C GLU A 419 -5.67 18.33 -5.12
N ASN A 420 -5.95 19.34 -5.93
CA ASN A 420 -7.24 19.55 -6.59
C ASN A 420 -7.39 18.56 -7.76
N GLY A 421 -8.45 17.74 -7.72
CA GLY A 421 -8.81 16.83 -8.82
C GLY A 421 -8.31 15.38 -8.68
N GLY A 422 -7.51 15.08 -7.64
CA GLY A 422 -7.23 13.72 -7.19
C GLY A 422 -8.19 13.29 -6.08
N THR A 423 -8.42 11.97 -5.94
CA THR A 423 -9.11 11.38 -4.78
C THR A 423 -8.55 11.97 -3.50
N GLU A 424 -9.39 12.49 -2.60
CA GLU A 424 -9.06 13.41 -1.48
C GLU A 424 -7.90 12.94 -0.54
N GLU A 425 -6.67 12.97 -1.02
CA GLU A 425 -5.45 12.75 -0.23
C GLU A 425 -4.94 14.08 0.31
N ILE A 426 -4.58 14.08 1.59
CA ILE A 426 -4.12 15.26 2.32
C ILE A 426 -2.71 14.99 2.81
N TYR A 427 -1.81 15.95 2.57
CA TYR A 427 -0.41 15.91 2.93
C TYR A 427 -0.14 16.84 4.12
N PRO A 428 0.35 16.30 5.25
CA PRO A 428 0.85 17.12 6.36
C PRO A 428 2.21 17.71 5.99
N VAL A 429 2.32 19.05 5.95
CA VAL A 429 3.56 19.75 5.59
C VAL A 429 3.94 20.73 6.69
N MET A 430 5.19 20.66 7.16
CA MET A 430 5.76 21.63 8.08
C MET A 430 6.87 22.42 7.40
N ILE A 431 6.91 23.74 7.63
CA ILE A 431 7.84 24.65 7.00
C ILE A 431 8.56 25.47 8.09
N ALA A 432 9.87 25.59 7.97
CA ALA A 432 10.70 26.40 8.86
C ALA A 432 11.90 27.01 8.14
N CYS A 433 12.38 28.16 8.60
CA CYS A 433 13.66 28.72 8.16
C CYS A 433 14.77 28.34 9.14
N GLN A 434 15.91 27.89 8.62
CA GLN A 434 17.09 27.53 9.41
C GLN A 434 18.37 27.96 8.66
N PRO A 435 19.53 28.02 9.35
CA PRO A 435 20.82 28.17 8.67
C PRO A 435 21.05 27.06 7.64
N VAL A 436 21.83 27.36 6.60
CA VAL A 436 22.22 26.37 5.59
C VAL A 436 23.12 25.32 6.25
N PRO A 437 22.79 24.02 6.14
CA PRO A 437 23.69 22.93 6.55
C PRO A 437 25.03 22.97 5.80
N ASP A 438 26.05 22.27 6.30
CA ASP A 438 27.30 22.13 5.54
C ASP A 438 27.04 21.32 4.27
N VAL A 439 27.08 22.00 3.13
CA VAL A 439 26.80 21.42 1.81
C VAL A 439 27.79 20.30 1.43
N ASN A 440 28.97 20.26 2.06
CA ASN A 440 29.97 19.22 1.80
C ASN A 440 29.58 17.86 2.38
N GLU A 441 28.62 17.82 3.30
CA GLU A 441 28.07 16.55 3.83
C GLU A 441 27.13 15.86 2.82
N PHE A 442 26.71 16.56 1.78
CA PHE A 442 25.73 16.09 0.81
C PHE A 442 26.39 15.62 -0.49
N ARG A 443 25.98 14.45 -0.95
CA ARG A 443 26.45 13.93 -2.25
C ARG A 443 25.63 14.57 -3.37
N PRO A 444 26.26 15.24 -4.37
CA PRO A 444 25.53 15.74 -5.52
C PRO A 444 24.85 14.60 -6.30
N ALA A 445 23.56 14.74 -6.59
CA ALA A 445 22.80 13.78 -7.40
C ALA A 445 23.25 13.79 -8.87
N SER A 446 23.83 14.89 -9.33
CA SER A 446 24.68 14.94 -10.52
C SER A 446 25.72 16.06 -10.35
N PRO A 447 26.68 16.22 -11.29
CA PRO A 447 27.70 17.25 -11.19
C PRO A 447 27.11 18.66 -11.00
N ILE A 448 27.68 19.40 -10.05
CA ILE A 448 27.34 20.80 -9.79
C ILE A 448 28.52 21.69 -10.12
N SER A 449 28.24 22.93 -10.53
CA SER A 449 29.28 23.91 -10.82
C SER A 449 29.90 24.47 -9.53
N ASP A 450 31.16 24.91 -9.60
CA ASP A 450 31.81 25.61 -8.48
C ASP A 450 31.02 26.87 -8.08
N THR A 451 30.45 27.58 -9.07
CA THR A 451 29.58 28.74 -8.84
C THR A 451 28.35 28.37 -7.99
N THR A 452 27.70 27.24 -8.28
CA THR A 452 26.55 26.76 -7.49
C THR A 452 26.97 26.44 -6.07
N LYS A 453 28.13 25.80 -5.89
CA LYS A 453 28.68 25.48 -4.58
C LYS A 453 28.97 26.74 -3.76
N GLU A 454 29.67 27.71 -4.35
CA GLU A 454 29.93 29.02 -3.72
C GLU A 454 28.63 29.76 -3.38
N ALA A 455 27.62 29.70 -4.24
CA ALA A 455 26.31 30.31 -3.97
C ALA A 455 25.61 29.67 -2.76
N CYS A 456 25.74 28.36 -2.58
CA CYS A 456 25.17 27.69 -1.41
C CYS A 456 25.92 28.03 -0.12
N GLU A 457 27.26 28.11 -0.16
CA GLU A 457 28.09 28.47 1.01
C GLU A 457 27.86 29.92 1.47
N ASN A 458 27.48 30.81 0.55
CA ASN A 458 27.21 32.23 0.81
C ASN A 458 25.72 32.57 0.96
N ALA A 459 24.83 31.58 0.96
CA ALA A 459 23.39 31.79 1.04
C ALA A 459 22.97 32.35 2.42
N GLU A 460 21.90 33.16 2.44
CA GLU A 460 21.38 33.77 3.67
C GLU A 460 20.83 32.72 4.64
N GLY A 461 20.17 31.70 4.10
CA GLY A 461 19.55 30.63 4.87
C GLY A 461 18.90 29.58 3.98
N ALA A 462 18.21 28.62 4.61
CA ALA A 462 17.45 27.62 3.91
C ALA A 462 16.03 27.48 4.46
N VAL A 463 15.08 27.22 3.55
CA VAL A 463 13.69 26.92 3.88
C VAL A 463 13.52 25.40 3.88
N PHE A 464 13.23 24.85 5.06
CA PHE A 464 13.02 23.44 5.29
C PHE A 464 11.55 23.10 5.10
N VAL A 465 11.28 22.05 4.34
CA VAL A 465 9.96 21.43 4.17
C VAL A 465 10.06 20.01 4.72
N VAL A 466 9.33 19.74 5.79
CA VAL A 466 9.26 18.43 6.46
C VAL A 466 7.89 17.81 6.18
N MET A 467 7.89 16.57 5.68
CA MET A 467 6.67 15.89 5.26
C MET A 467 6.77 14.37 5.50
N PRO A 468 5.99 13.78 6.42
CA PRO A 468 5.85 12.33 6.47
C PRO A 468 5.11 11.83 5.23
N PHE A 469 5.58 10.74 4.65
CA PHE A 469 4.93 10.15 3.47
C PHE A 469 3.68 9.34 3.85
N GLU A 470 3.54 8.94 5.12
CA GLU A 470 2.44 8.13 5.63
C GLU A 470 2.21 6.88 4.76
N ASP A 471 0.96 6.61 4.39
CA ASP A 471 0.55 5.50 3.51
C ASP A 471 0.59 5.86 2.01
N LYS A 472 1.17 7.01 1.65
CA LYS A 472 1.19 7.50 0.26
C LYS A 472 2.29 6.82 -0.53
N GLN A 473 2.11 6.73 -1.85
CA GLN A 473 3.15 6.18 -2.71
C GLN A 473 4.41 7.06 -2.61
N PRO A 474 5.59 6.52 -2.21
CA PRO A 474 6.71 7.36 -1.79
C PRO A 474 7.25 8.33 -2.86
N ASP A 475 7.25 7.93 -4.13
CA ASP A 475 7.67 8.78 -5.24
C ASP A 475 6.67 9.91 -5.52
N LEU A 476 5.36 9.66 -5.40
CA LEU A 476 4.32 10.70 -5.48
C LEU A 476 4.43 11.68 -4.30
N ALA A 477 4.69 11.16 -3.10
CA ALA A 477 4.89 12.00 -1.93
C ALA A 477 6.15 12.89 -2.07
N LEU A 478 7.28 12.33 -2.52
CA LEU A 478 8.47 13.12 -2.82
C LEU A 478 8.20 14.17 -3.90
N HIS A 479 7.47 13.80 -4.96
CA HIS A 479 7.08 14.73 -6.04
C HIS A 479 6.25 15.89 -5.52
N PHE A 480 5.24 15.61 -4.70
CA PHE A 480 4.44 16.63 -4.03
C PHE A 480 5.32 17.56 -3.20
N GLN A 481 6.22 17.01 -2.38
CA GLN A 481 7.13 17.81 -1.55
C GLN A 481 8.02 18.73 -2.39
N LEU A 482 8.59 18.23 -3.49
CA LEU A 482 9.40 19.02 -4.43
C LEU A 482 8.59 20.15 -5.08
N ARG A 483 7.33 19.88 -5.45
CA ARG A 483 6.42 20.88 -6.03
C ARG A 483 6.11 22.01 -5.05
N ILE A 484 5.79 21.67 -3.81
CA ILE A 484 5.53 22.65 -2.75
C ILE A 484 6.79 23.50 -2.48
N LEU A 485 7.95 22.86 -2.34
CA LEU A 485 9.22 23.55 -2.11
C LEU A 485 9.55 24.53 -3.26
N ASN A 486 9.43 24.09 -4.51
CA ASN A 486 9.70 24.91 -5.69
C ASN A 486 8.73 26.09 -5.83
N LEU A 487 7.46 25.94 -5.42
CA LEU A 487 6.49 27.05 -5.42
C LEU A 487 6.82 28.13 -4.38
N ILE A 488 7.33 27.72 -3.22
CA ILE A 488 7.63 28.64 -2.12
C ILE A 488 9.01 29.31 -2.32
N CYS A 489 9.97 28.56 -2.86
CA CYS A 489 11.35 28.99 -3.06
C CYS A 489 11.81 28.78 -4.52
N PRO A 490 11.19 29.47 -5.50
CA PRO A 490 11.49 29.26 -6.93
C PRO A 490 12.93 29.67 -7.31
N ASP A 491 13.53 30.59 -6.55
CA ASP A 491 14.87 31.12 -6.79
C ASP A 491 15.96 30.42 -5.95
N ALA A 492 15.64 29.25 -5.37
CA ALA A 492 16.63 28.46 -4.64
C ALA A 492 17.79 28.04 -5.56
N VAL A 493 19.02 28.15 -5.06
CA VAL A 493 20.23 27.82 -5.86
C VAL A 493 20.54 26.32 -5.86
N ALA A 494 20.07 25.60 -4.85
CA ALA A 494 20.08 24.14 -4.75
C ALA A 494 19.04 23.68 -3.72
N VAL A 495 18.73 22.38 -3.72
CA VAL A 495 17.95 21.74 -2.66
C VAL A 495 18.79 20.66 -2.00
N LEU A 496 18.87 20.70 -0.67
CA LEU A 496 19.48 19.64 0.13
C LEU A 496 18.38 18.68 0.56
N ASP A 497 18.45 17.43 0.11
CA ASP A 497 17.66 16.34 0.67
C ASP A 497 18.38 15.83 1.92
N ILE A 498 17.91 16.28 3.07
CA ILE A 498 18.47 15.96 4.40
C ILE A 498 18.25 14.48 4.73
N SER A 499 17.09 13.94 4.36
CA SER A 499 16.74 12.55 4.65
C SER A 499 17.59 11.54 3.86
N ARG A 500 18.13 11.94 2.70
CA ARG A 500 18.87 11.07 1.78
C ARG A 500 20.34 11.50 1.60
N MET A 501 20.74 12.59 2.25
CA MET A 501 22.07 13.19 2.12
C MET A 501 22.44 13.46 0.65
N LYS A 502 21.49 13.99 -0.13
CA LYS A 502 21.68 14.35 -1.55
C LYS A 502 21.61 15.86 -1.73
N LEU A 503 22.48 16.39 -2.59
CA LEU A 503 22.35 17.74 -3.12
C LEU A 503 21.71 17.65 -4.50
N LEU A 504 20.51 18.22 -4.62
CA LEU A 504 19.71 18.28 -5.84
C LEU A 504 19.92 19.63 -6.53
N PRO A 505 20.35 19.65 -7.80
CA PRO A 505 20.50 20.89 -8.55
C PRO A 505 19.16 21.60 -8.75
N ALA A 506 19.14 22.93 -8.66
CA ALA A 506 17.91 23.73 -8.79
C ALA A 506 17.20 23.49 -10.12
N GLY A 507 17.95 23.40 -11.23
CA GLY A 507 17.38 23.09 -12.55
C GLY A 507 16.69 21.72 -12.60
N TRP A 508 17.21 20.71 -11.89
CA TRP A 508 16.56 19.40 -11.79
C TRP A 508 15.26 19.50 -11.01
N VAL A 509 15.27 20.19 -9.85
CA VAL A 509 14.07 20.39 -9.01
C VAL A 509 12.99 21.13 -9.79
N LEU A 510 13.37 22.15 -10.56
CA LEU A 510 12.45 22.91 -11.40
C LEU A 510 11.78 22.01 -12.45
N LEU A 511 12.55 21.18 -13.18
CA LEU A 511 11.97 20.24 -14.15
C LEU A 511 11.10 19.18 -13.46
N ALA A 512 11.56 18.61 -12.34
CA ALA A 512 10.81 17.61 -11.60
C ALA A 512 9.48 18.18 -11.07
N ALA A 513 9.47 19.38 -10.51
CA ALA A 513 8.26 20.03 -9.98
C ALA A 513 7.24 20.39 -11.08
N ASN A 514 7.69 20.70 -12.29
CA ASN A 514 6.81 21.03 -13.42
C ASN A 514 6.38 19.82 -14.24
N SER A 515 7.05 18.68 -14.09
CA SER A 515 6.70 17.43 -14.76
C SER A 515 5.46 16.78 -14.13
N ASP A 516 4.66 16.10 -14.95
CA ASP A 516 3.61 15.18 -14.49
C ASP A 516 4.16 13.78 -14.16
N VAL A 517 5.43 13.53 -14.48
CA VAL A 517 6.12 12.28 -14.15
C VAL A 517 6.81 12.43 -12.77
N PRO A 518 6.46 11.60 -11.78
CA PRO A 518 7.13 11.65 -10.48
C PRO A 518 8.59 11.19 -10.59
N PRO A 519 9.47 11.62 -9.66
CA PRO A 519 10.87 11.23 -9.64
C PRO A 519 11.07 9.71 -9.76
N LEU A 520 12.20 9.33 -10.35
CA LEU A 520 12.64 7.94 -10.35
C LEU A 520 12.89 7.46 -8.91
N VAL A 521 12.71 6.15 -8.68
CA VAL A 521 12.77 5.57 -7.32
C VAL A 521 14.17 5.63 -6.71
N ASP A 522 15.21 5.77 -7.52
CA ASP A 522 16.58 5.99 -7.07
C ASP A 522 16.75 7.35 -6.36
N TYR A 523 15.82 8.29 -6.48
CA TYR A 523 15.76 9.50 -5.67
C TYR A 523 15.17 9.28 -4.28
N LEU A 524 14.58 8.11 -3.98
CA LEU A 524 14.02 7.81 -2.67
C LEU A 524 15.06 7.32 -1.65
N TYR A 525 16.26 7.01 -2.10
CA TYR A 525 17.38 6.63 -1.23
C TYR A 525 18.73 7.07 -1.83
N ASN A 526 19.78 6.97 -1.05
CA ASN A 526 21.17 7.14 -1.47
C ASN A 526 22.01 5.97 -0.98
N LEU A 527 23.17 5.73 -1.61
CA LEU A 527 24.16 4.78 -1.11
C LEU A 527 25.30 5.53 -0.42
N GLN A 528 25.58 5.15 0.82
CA GLN A 528 26.74 5.59 1.58
C GLN A 528 27.72 4.44 1.75
N LEU A 529 28.99 4.73 1.52
CA LEU A 529 30.08 3.78 1.64
C LEU A 529 31.01 4.26 2.75
N TYR A 530 31.24 3.39 3.73
CA TYR A 530 32.15 3.59 4.83
C TYR A 530 33.33 2.66 4.68
N GLY A 531 34.52 3.17 4.94
CA GLY A 531 35.77 2.43 4.85
C GLY A 531 36.92 3.31 5.33
N ASP A 532 38.06 2.69 5.57
CA ASP A 532 39.28 3.39 5.96
C ASP A 532 40.46 2.99 5.08
N ALA A 533 41.62 3.58 5.35
CA ALA A 533 42.85 3.28 4.62
C ALA A 533 43.45 1.91 4.98
N ASP A 534 43.12 1.39 6.17
CA ASP A 534 43.79 0.25 6.80
C ASP A 534 43.08 -1.09 6.48
N HIS A 535 41.80 -1.04 6.12
CA HIS A 535 40.98 -2.18 5.73
C HIS A 535 40.69 -2.17 4.23
N ASP A 536 40.68 -3.35 3.61
CA ASP A 536 40.21 -3.50 2.22
C ASP A 536 38.67 -3.55 2.12
N HIS A 537 38.00 -3.86 3.23
CA HIS A 537 36.56 -4.01 3.30
C HIS A 537 35.84 -2.67 3.43
N LEU A 538 34.59 -2.65 2.95
CA LEU A 538 33.71 -1.50 2.96
C LEU A 538 32.35 -1.90 3.54
N TRP A 539 31.76 -0.98 4.31
CA TRP A 539 30.36 -1.06 4.72
C TRP A 539 29.53 -0.18 3.79
N ILE A 540 28.64 -0.80 3.01
CA ILE A 540 27.73 -0.08 2.12
C ILE A 540 26.34 -0.12 2.74
N ARG A 541 25.66 1.02 2.74
CA ARG A 541 24.27 1.11 3.21
C ARG A 541 23.41 2.03 2.37
N THR A 542 22.11 1.76 2.37
CA THR A 542 21.12 2.73 1.92
C THR A 542 20.88 3.81 2.99
N VAL A 543 20.45 4.98 2.54
CA VAL A 543 19.94 6.09 3.36
C VAL A 543 18.71 6.68 2.69
N GLY A 544 17.57 6.70 3.39
CA GLY A 544 16.32 7.28 2.90
C GLY A 544 15.15 6.31 2.88
N LEU A 545 15.40 5.00 2.92
CA LEU A 545 14.34 3.98 2.88
C LEU A 545 13.41 4.06 4.09
N ARG A 546 13.89 4.59 5.23
CA ARG A 546 13.04 4.86 6.40
C ARG A 546 11.93 5.87 6.10
N CYS A 547 12.13 6.83 5.20
CA CYS A 547 11.05 7.72 4.76
C CYS A 547 9.93 6.98 4.01
N CYS A 548 10.23 5.79 3.50
CA CYS A 548 9.27 4.91 2.85
C CYS A 548 8.71 3.85 3.81
N GLY A 549 9.02 3.92 5.12
CA GLY A 549 8.61 2.91 6.11
C GLY A 549 9.42 1.61 6.04
N LEU A 550 10.60 1.62 5.43
CA LEU A 550 11.43 0.45 5.18
C LEU A 550 12.75 0.54 5.94
N ARG A 551 13.37 -0.60 6.28
CA ARG A 551 14.72 -0.56 6.87
C ARG A 551 15.75 -0.20 5.83
N GLU A 552 16.83 0.43 6.30
CA GLU A 552 18.01 0.60 5.48
C GLU A 552 18.69 -0.76 5.26
N LEU A 553 19.07 -1.03 4.02
CA LEU A 553 19.79 -2.24 3.62
C LEU A 553 21.29 -2.03 3.82
N GLU A 554 21.98 -3.06 4.29
CA GLU A 554 23.42 -3.06 4.48
C GLU A 554 24.08 -4.27 3.79
N ILE A 555 25.28 -4.02 3.23
CA ILE A 555 26.22 -5.06 2.81
C ILE A 555 27.55 -4.80 3.52
N LEU A 556 28.07 -5.84 4.19
CA LEU A 556 29.34 -5.80 4.90
C LEU A 556 30.48 -6.55 4.18
N ASP A 557 30.16 -7.32 3.15
CA ASP A 557 31.16 -8.16 2.46
C ASP A 557 31.84 -7.46 1.27
N ALA A 558 31.56 -6.19 1.04
CA ALA A 558 32.17 -5.42 -0.05
C ALA A 558 33.65 -5.14 0.24
N THR A 559 34.46 -5.06 -0.83
CA THR A 559 35.86 -4.66 -0.81
C THR A 559 36.11 -3.52 -1.79
N LYS A 560 37.27 -2.86 -1.69
CA LYS A 560 37.68 -1.80 -2.63
C LYS A 560 37.74 -2.28 -4.10
N GLU A 561 37.89 -3.58 -4.33
CA GLU A 561 37.91 -4.17 -5.67
C GLU A 561 36.50 -4.42 -6.24
N ASN A 562 35.54 -4.86 -5.43
CA ASN A 562 34.24 -5.37 -5.91
C ASN A 562 33.02 -4.52 -5.52
N TYR A 563 33.19 -3.43 -4.75
CA TYR A 563 32.07 -2.68 -4.17
C TYR A 563 31.05 -2.17 -5.18
N THR A 564 31.46 -1.88 -6.42
CA THR A 564 30.56 -1.40 -7.47
C THR A 564 29.49 -2.45 -7.78
N ARG A 565 29.85 -3.74 -7.81
CA ARG A 565 28.91 -4.85 -8.00
C ARG A 565 27.89 -4.94 -6.88
N PHE A 566 28.33 -4.72 -5.64
CA PHE A 566 27.45 -4.71 -4.49
C PHE A 566 26.57 -3.45 -4.42
N CYS A 567 27.04 -2.32 -4.94
CA CYS A 567 26.20 -1.13 -5.13
C CYS A 567 25.08 -1.41 -6.15
N ASP A 568 25.40 -2.00 -7.29
CA ASP A 568 24.41 -2.37 -8.32
C ASP A 568 23.35 -3.33 -7.73
N MET A 569 23.81 -4.35 -6.99
CA MET A 569 22.94 -5.31 -6.31
C MET A 569 22.04 -4.64 -5.25
N LEU A 570 22.58 -3.72 -4.44
CA LEU A 570 21.79 -2.95 -3.46
C LEU A 570 20.77 -2.04 -4.13
N CYS A 571 21.14 -1.35 -5.21
CA CYS A 571 20.22 -0.51 -5.96
C CYS A 571 19.05 -1.35 -6.48
N PHE A 572 19.33 -2.46 -7.14
CA PHE A 572 18.26 -3.31 -7.66
C PHE A 572 17.40 -3.92 -6.54
N ALA A 573 18.01 -4.32 -5.42
CA ALA A 573 17.26 -4.78 -4.24
C ALA A 573 16.30 -3.69 -3.73
N ALA A 574 16.79 -2.45 -3.57
CA ALA A 574 16.00 -1.33 -3.11
C ALA A 574 14.87 -0.96 -4.08
N GLU A 575 15.15 -0.89 -5.38
CA GLU A 575 14.12 -0.63 -6.40
C GLU A 575 13.02 -1.70 -6.38
N ARG A 576 13.41 -2.97 -6.27
CA ARG A 576 12.45 -4.06 -6.23
C ARG A 576 11.59 -4.01 -4.97
N ILE A 577 12.19 -3.74 -3.82
CA ILE A 577 11.48 -3.54 -2.56
C ILE A 577 10.48 -2.38 -2.68
N LEU A 578 10.91 -1.23 -3.21
CA LEU A 578 10.06 -0.04 -3.35
C LEU A 578 8.92 -0.25 -4.36
N LEU A 579 9.19 -0.93 -5.47
CA LEU A 579 8.23 -1.10 -6.57
C LEU A 579 7.29 -2.30 -6.40
N ARG A 580 7.69 -3.31 -5.63
CA ARG A 580 6.93 -4.57 -5.49
C ARG A 580 6.56 -4.92 -4.04
N GLY A 581 7.03 -4.16 -3.06
CA GLY A 581 6.76 -4.44 -1.65
C GLY A 581 7.41 -5.72 -1.15
N GLU A 582 8.61 -6.06 -1.64
CA GLU A 582 9.28 -7.35 -1.39
C GLU A 582 10.16 -7.37 -0.13
N MET A 583 10.16 -6.32 0.70
CA MET A 583 10.88 -6.36 1.98
C MET A 583 10.03 -7.01 3.07
N ASP A 584 10.00 -8.33 3.03
CA ASP A 584 9.34 -9.15 4.03
C ASP A 584 10.15 -9.24 5.34
N ASP A 585 9.66 -10.05 6.28
CA ASP A 585 10.31 -10.29 7.55
C ASP A 585 11.71 -10.92 7.41
N ALA A 586 12.56 -10.73 8.43
CA ALA A 586 13.88 -11.31 8.56
C ALA A 586 13.82 -12.83 8.41
N GLY A 587 14.69 -13.37 7.56
CA GLY A 587 14.69 -14.79 7.20
C GLY A 587 13.75 -15.14 6.05
N THR A 588 12.79 -14.29 5.67
CA THR A 588 12.00 -14.52 4.45
C THR A 588 12.88 -14.30 3.21
N PRO A 589 12.90 -15.24 2.25
CA PRO A 589 13.64 -15.06 1.01
C PRO A 589 12.92 -14.11 0.04
N PHE A 590 13.69 -13.26 -0.63
CA PHE A 590 13.22 -12.41 -1.73
C PHE A 590 14.25 -12.37 -2.87
N ASN A 591 13.77 -12.14 -4.09
CA ASN A 591 14.61 -12.15 -5.28
C ASN A 591 15.36 -10.82 -5.41
N VAL A 592 16.66 -10.88 -5.73
CA VAL A 592 17.47 -9.67 -5.91
C VAL A 592 18.02 -9.54 -7.32
N VAL A 593 18.46 -10.60 -8.00
CA VAL A 593 18.96 -10.48 -9.38
C VAL A 593 18.55 -11.70 -10.19
N SER A 594 18.34 -11.55 -11.50
CA SER A 594 18.16 -12.68 -12.42
C SER A 594 19.49 -13.07 -13.06
N LEU A 595 19.68 -14.36 -13.35
CA LEU A 595 20.84 -14.88 -14.08
C LEU A 595 20.49 -15.13 -15.55
N ASP A 596 21.53 -15.30 -16.37
CA ASP A 596 21.43 -15.62 -17.81
C ASP A 596 20.51 -16.80 -18.18
N ASP A 597 20.42 -17.80 -17.31
CA ASP A 597 19.61 -18.99 -17.52
C ASP A 597 18.17 -18.85 -16.99
N GLY A 598 17.80 -17.64 -16.54
CA GLY A 598 16.50 -17.33 -15.97
C GLY A 598 16.34 -17.70 -14.49
N SER A 599 17.36 -18.30 -13.86
CA SER A 599 17.36 -18.53 -12.42
C SER A 599 17.56 -17.23 -11.64
N GLN A 600 17.30 -17.23 -10.33
CA GLN A 600 17.31 -16.03 -9.49
C GLN A 600 18.32 -16.13 -8.36
N VAL A 601 19.01 -15.02 -8.10
CA VAL A 601 19.78 -14.79 -6.87
C VAL A 601 18.79 -14.36 -5.80
N VAL A 602 18.60 -15.25 -4.83
CA VAL A 602 17.65 -15.07 -3.73
C VAL A 602 18.41 -14.64 -2.49
N CYS A 603 18.00 -13.53 -1.90
CA CYS A 603 18.55 -13.04 -0.65
C CYS A 603 17.55 -13.19 0.49
N THR A 604 18.05 -13.06 1.70
CA THR A 604 17.29 -12.80 2.91
C THR A 604 18.04 -11.74 3.72
N TRP A 605 17.50 -11.33 4.86
CA TRP A 605 18.16 -10.36 5.72
C TRP A 605 18.01 -10.72 7.20
N VAL A 606 18.92 -10.19 8.02
CA VAL A 606 18.80 -10.19 9.47
C VAL A 606 19.21 -8.87 10.10
N SER A 607 18.82 -8.67 11.36
CA SER A 607 19.28 -7.53 12.16
C SER A 607 20.80 -7.59 12.38
N PRO A 608 21.46 -6.43 12.55
CA PRO A 608 22.87 -6.33 12.91
C PRO A 608 23.28 -7.21 14.10
N GLU A 609 22.46 -7.25 15.16
CA GLU A 609 22.71 -8.12 16.33
C GLU A 609 22.83 -9.60 15.94
N LYS A 610 21.96 -10.09 15.04
CA LYS A 610 22.00 -11.49 14.58
C LYS A 610 23.13 -11.72 13.57
N ALA A 611 23.47 -10.71 12.79
CA ALA A 611 24.57 -10.78 11.84
C ALA A 611 25.92 -10.91 12.53
N ASP A 612 26.09 -10.33 13.72
CA ASP A 612 27.34 -10.34 14.50
C ASP A 612 27.95 -11.75 14.65
N ALA A 613 27.10 -12.75 14.87
CA ALA A 613 27.50 -14.14 15.01
C ALA A 613 28.11 -14.74 13.72
N ASP A 614 27.83 -14.16 12.56
CA ASP A 614 28.30 -14.62 11.24
C ASP A 614 29.64 -13.97 10.83
N TYR A 615 30.17 -13.02 11.62
CA TYR A 615 31.42 -12.30 11.35
C TYR A 615 32.47 -12.51 12.48
N PRO A 616 33.22 -13.64 12.49
CA PRO A 616 34.26 -13.89 13.49
C PRO A 616 35.51 -13.03 13.24
N ALA A 617 36.22 -12.64 14.30
CA ALA A 617 37.22 -11.55 14.32
C ALA A 617 38.30 -11.53 13.21
N GLU A 618 38.67 -12.67 12.61
CA GLU A 618 39.65 -12.74 11.50
C GLU A 618 39.01 -12.52 10.10
N ASP A 619 37.71 -12.79 9.94
CA ASP A 619 36.89 -12.60 8.72
C ASP A 619 35.86 -11.44 8.88
N ALA A 620 36.04 -10.60 9.91
CA ALA A 620 35.07 -9.60 10.37
C ALA A 620 35.34 -8.17 9.87
N ALA A 621 36.24 -7.95 8.92
CA ALA A 621 36.70 -6.60 8.57
C ALA A 621 35.56 -5.64 8.16
N GLY A 622 34.54 -6.09 7.44
CA GLY A 622 33.37 -5.24 7.15
C GLY A 622 32.50 -4.89 8.37
N MET A 623 32.31 -5.85 9.28
CA MET A 623 31.64 -5.59 10.57
C MET A 623 32.50 -4.70 11.48
N ALA A 624 33.83 -4.81 11.42
CA ALA A 624 34.75 -3.93 12.13
C ALA A 624 34.64 -2.49 11.61
N VAL A 625 34.65 -2.28 10.30
CA VAL A 625 34.42 -0.97 9.67
C VAL A 625 33.09 -0.37 10.13
N ARG A 626 32.02 -1.18 10.19
CA ARG A 626 30.71 -0.75 10.71
C ARG A 626 30.79 -0.32 12.18
N ARG A 627 31.44 -1.12 13.04
CA ARG A 627 31.60 -0.80 14.47
C ARG A 627 32.44 0.46 14.68
N ASP A 628 33.53 0.61 13.93
CA ASP A 628 34.42 1.77 14.04
C ASP A 628 33.73 3.05 13.57
N ALA A 629 32.92 2.97 12.52
CA ALA A 629 32.13 4.09 12.02
C ALA A 629 31.01 4.53 13.00
N LEU A 630 30.42 3.59 13.75
CA LEU A 630 29.33 3.85 14.69
C LEU A 630 29.82 4.19 16.12
N GLY A 631 30.99 3.69 16.51
CA GLY A 631 31.48 3.79 17.89
C GLY A 631 30.59 3.04 18.89
N GLU A 632 30.32 3.65 20.05
CA GLU A 632 29.45 3.07 21.09
C GLU A 632 27.95 3.27 20.81
N ASP A 633 27.58 4.12 19.84
CA ASP A 633 26.18 4.45 19.54
C ASP A 633 25.67 3.66 18.33
N GLN A 634 24.89 2.61 18.60
CA GLN A 634 24.20 1.86 17.56
C GLN A 634 22.92 2.57 17.08
N GLY A 635 22.36 3.51 17.85
CA GLY A 635 21.14 4.28 17.56
C GLY A 635 20.10 3.57 16.70
N ASP A 636 19.61 4.25 15.67
CA ASP A 636 18.70 3.69 14.67
C ASP A 636 19.36 2.70 13.70
N TYR A 637 20.68 2.53 13.74
CA TYR A 637 21.40 1.58 12.90
C TYR A 637 21.19 0.14 13.36
N ALA A 638 20.84 -0.10 14.62
CA ALA A 638 20.42 -1.42 15.09
C ALA A 638 19.21 -1.96 14.31
N LYS A 639 18.40 -1.06 13.73
CA LYS A 639 17.19 -1.39 12.96
C LYS A 639 17.48 -1.68 11.48
N ASN A 640 18.72 -1.65 11.03
CA ASN A 640 19.03 -1.90 9.61
C ASN A 640 18.89 -3.40 9.25
N ALA A 641 18.90 -3.70 7.96
CA ALA A 641 18.75 -5.05 7.42
C ALA A 641 20.03 -5.46 6.69
N ILE A 642 20.79 -6.39 7.27
CA ILE A 642 22.02 -6.90 6.67
C ILE A 642 21.67 -8.03 5.72
N LEU A 643 22.03 -7.90 4.45
CA LEU A 643 21.68 -8.83 3.39
C LEU A 643 22.58 -10.08 3.38
N TYR A 644 21.97 -11.23 3.12
CA TYR A 644 22.62 -12.53 2.97
C TYR A 644 22.02 -13.28 1.77
N LEU A 645 22.78 -14.21 1.19
CA LEU A 645 22.22 -15.20 0.27
C LEU A 645 21.32 -16.18 1.05
N TYR A 646 20.19 -16.52 0.46
CA TYR A 646 19.32 -17.58 0.97
C TYR A 646 19.88 -18.97 0.64
N ASP A 647 19.97 -19.86 1.63
CA ASP A 647 20.56 -21.21 1.51
C ASP A 647 19.58 -22.33 1.93
N GLY A 648 18.28 -22.07 1.79
CA GLY A 648 17.21 -23.02 2.11
C GLY A 648 16.76 -22.99 3.58
N GLU A 649 16.04 -24.04 4.00
CA GLU A 649 15.51 -24.17 5.36
C GLU A 649 16.29 -25.24 6.17
N ALA A 650 16.35 -25.04 7.48
CA ALA A 650 16.78 -26.03 8.45
C ALA A 650 15.63 -26.96 8.85
N ALA A 651 15.94 -28.05 9.56
CA ALA A 651 14.95 -29.07 9.92
C ALA A 651 13.87 -28.56 10.89
N ASP A 652 14.16 -27.47 11.62
CA ASP A 652 13.23 -26.77 12.50
C ASP A 652 12.43 -25.67 11.79
N GLY A 653 12.63 -25.49 10.48
CA GLY A 653 11.98 -24.46 9.67
C GLY A 653 12.67 -23.10 9.69
N SER A 654 13.82 -22.95 10.36
CA SER A 654 14.59 -21.70 10.33
C SER A 654 15.35 -21.52 9.00
N THR A 655 15.45 -20.28 8.54
CA THR A 655 16.17 -19.97 7.30
C THR A 655 17.68 -20.13 7.46
N LYS A 656 18.28 -20.90 6.55
CA LYS A 656 19.73 -20.93 6.36
C LYS A 656 20.16 -19.78 5.47
N ARG A 657 21.29 -19.18 5.82
CA ARG A 657 21.84 -18.01 5.12
C ARG A 657 23.34 -18.15 4.94
N LYS A 658 23.86 -17.52 3.88
CA LYS A 658 25.29 -17.45 3.57
C LYS A 658 25.69 -16.00 3.32
N ARG A 659 26.87 -15.59 3.80
CA ARG A 659 27.42 -14.26 3.55
C ARG A 659 27.51 -13.97 2.05
N LEU A 660 27.27 -12.72 1.67
CA LEU A 660 27.35 -12.25 0.28
C LEU A 660 28.77 -12.32 -0.28
N GLY A 661 29.79 -12.28 0.58
CA GLY A 661 31.20 -12.47 0.21
C GLY A 661 31.52 -13.84 -0.39
N ALA A 662 30.56 -14.76 -0.41
CA ALA A 662 30.68 -16.03 -1.11
C ALA A 662 30.46 -15.92 -2.63
N LEU A 663 29.94 -14.79 -3.12
CA LEU A 663 29.78 -14.53 -4.55
C LEU A 663 31.14 -14.34 -5.22
N THR A 664 31.34 -15.01 -6.35
CA THR A 664 32.54 -14.97 -7.18
C THR A 664 32.35 -14.04 -8.37
N GLU A 665 33.45 -13.59 -8.99
CA GLU A 665 33.37 -12.75 -10.20
C GLU A 665 32.58 -13.43 -11.33
N ALA A 666 32.75 -14.75 -11.48
CA ALA A 666 32.00 -15.55 -12.45
C ALA A 666 30.49 -15.58 -12.16
N GLU A 667 30.07 -15.41 -10.90
CA GLU A 667 28.65 -15.26 -10.57
C GLU A 667 28.16 -13.85 -10.91
N PHE A 668 28.93 -12.80 -10.58
CA PHE A 668 28.59 -11.42 -10.95
C PHE A 668 28.49 -11.22 -12.46
N GLU A 669 29.35 -11.84 -13.27
CA GLU A 669 29.28 -11.75 -14.74
C GLU A 669 27.96 -12.29 -15.34
N ARG A 670 27.30 -13.20 -14.61
CA ARG A 670 26.01 -13.79 -15.00
C ARG A 670 24.82 -12.96 -14.55
N PHE A 671 25.03 -11.92 -13.73
CA PHE A 671 23.96 -11.07 -13.23
C PHE A 671 23.35 -10.27 -14.38
N ARG A 672 22.03 -10.25 -14.42
CA ARG A 672 21.24 -9.44 -15.35
C ARG A 672 20.31 -8.56 -14.54
N TYR A 673 20.72 -7.29 -14.45
CA TYR A 673 19.91 -6.23 -13.89
C TYR A 673 18.92 -5.78 -14.98
N GLY A 674 17.65 -6.18 -14.84
CA GLY A 674 16.60 -5.71 -15.75
C GLY A 674 16.23 -4.25 -15.46
N GLN A 675 15.64 -3.55 -16.43
CA GLN A 675 14.90 -2.34 -16.14
C GLN A 675 13.48 -2.71 -15.68
N PHE A 676 13.02 -2.12 -14.58
CA PHE A 676 11.63 -2.30 -14.17
C PHE A 676 10.71 -1.57 -15.13
N LEU A 677 9.62 -2.22 -15.55
CA LEU A 677 8.64 -1.66 -16.48
C LEU A 677 8.12 -0.27 -16.05
N VAL A 678 7.94 -0.06 -14.74
CA VAL A 678 7.52 1.24 -14.19
C VAL A 678 8.59 2.31 -14.41
N THR A 679 9.86 1.99 -14.13
CA THR A 679 11.00 2.88 -14.37
C THR A 679 11.15 3.20 -15.86
N GLY A 680 11.07 2.19 -16.74
CA GLY A 680 11.12 2.38 -18.19
C GLY A 680 10.01 3.31 -18.70
N ARG A 681 8.77 3.13 -18.24
CA ARG A 681 7.65 4.02 -18.58
C ARG A 681 7.88 5.47 -18.14
N LYS A 682 8.46 5.69 -16.96
CA LYS A 682 8.81 7.04 -16.49
C LYS A 682 9.88 7.68 -17.37
N ILE A 683 10.93 6.93 -17.74
CA ILE A 683 11.99 7.44 -18.61
C ILE A 683 11.43 7.80 -19.99
N ALA A 684 10.59 6.94 -20.58
CA ALA A 684 9.92 7.21 -21.85
C ALA A 684 9.08 8.50 -21.80
N ALA A 685 8.25 8.65 -20.76
CA ALA A 685 7.45 9.85 -20.57
C ALA A 685 8.30 11.12 -20.40
N LEU A 686 9.43 11.02 -19.67
CA LEU A 686 10.40 12.12 -19.56
C LEU A 686 11.11 12.40 -20.89
N ALA A 687 11.40 11.38 -21.71
CA ALA A 687 12.05 11.54 -23.00
C ALA A 687 11.16 12.32 -23.98
N GLU A 688 9.86 11.99 -24.00
CA GLU A 688 8.85 12.74 -24.75
C GLU A 688 8.70 14.18 -24.21
N GLU A 689 8.49 14.35 -22.89
CA GLU A 689 8.31 15.66 -22.25
C GLU A 689 9.50 16.60 -22.49
N ARG A 690 10.72 16.06 -22.49
CA ARG A 690 11.97 16.83 -22.53
C ARG A 690 12.62 16.83 -23.92
N TYR A 691 11.88 16.44 -24.94
CA TYR A 691 12.37 16.37 -26.32
C TYR A 691 12.89 17.72 -26.85
N ASP A 692 12.30 18.85 -26.44
CA ASP A 692 12.80 20.16 -26.84
C ASP A 692 14.18 20.51 -26.23
N LEU A 693 14.48 20.00 -25.01
CA LEU A 693 15.83 20.11 -24.45
C LEU A 693 16.82 19.25 -25.23
N PHE A 694 16.41 18.04 -25.63
CA PHE A 694 17.20 17.20 -26.52
C PHE A 694 17.52 17.93 -27.84
N ARG A 695 16.52 18.58 -28.46
CA ARG A 695 16.71 19.36 -29.70
C ARG A 695 17.73 20.47 -29.53
N ALA A 696 17.68 21.21 -28.42
CA ALA A 696 18.65 22.26 -28.13
C ALA A 696 20.07 21.71 -27.94
N MET A 697 20.21 20.55 -27.30
CA MET A 697 21.51 19.89 -27.12
C MET A 697 22.06 19.28 -28.42
N LEU A 698 21.18 18.78 -29.30
CA LEU A 698 21.55 18.24 -30.61
C LEU A 698 22.32 19.27 -31.45
N GLU A 699 21.92 20.54 -31.42
CA GLU A 699 22.61 21.62 -32.14
C GLU A 699 24.06 21.80 -31.67
N LYS A 700 24.34 21.49 -30.39
CA LYS A 700 25.66 21.62 -29.76
C LYS A 700 26.53 20.36 -29.93
N SER A 701 25.92 19.17 -30.01
CA SER A 701 26.63 17.89 -30.13
C SER A 701 25.96 16.92 -31.12
N PRO A 702 25.91 17.27 -32.42
CA PRO A 702 25.15 16.49 -33.41
C PRO A 702 25.67 15.06 -33.58
N GLU A 703 26.99 14.87 -33.52
CA GLU A 703 27.61 13.56 -33.72
C GLU A 703 27.42 12.61 -32.52
N ASN A 704 27.02 13.12 -31.35
CA ASN A 704 26.85 12.31 -30.13
C ASN A 704 25.44 12.41 -29.53
N SER A 705 24.43 12.59 -30.39
CA SER A 705 23.03 12.68 -29.98
C SER A 705 22.25 11.48 -30.51
N TYR A 706 21.70 10.71 -29.58
CA TYR A 706 20.98 9.49 -29.85
C TYR A 706 19.61 9.50 -29.18
N VAL A 707 18.63 8.89 -29.83
CA VAL A 707 17.32 8.61 -29.25
C VAL A 707 17.06 7.12 -29.29
N CYS A 708 16.36 6.61 -28.28
CA CYS A 708 15.82 5.26 -28.26
C CYS A 708 14.32 5.33 -28.58
N VAL A 709 13.83 4.47 -29.46
CA VAL A 709 12.39 4.35 -29.75
C VAL A 709 11.91 2.92 -29.63
N HIS A 710 10.68 2.78 -29.19
CA HIS A 710 9.95 1.52 -29.31
C HIS A 710 9.53 1.33 -30.77
N TYR A 711 9.90 0.19 -31.35
CA TYR A 711 9.59 -0.15 -32.74
C TYR A 711 8.97 -1.53 -32.82
N GLU A 712 7.86 -1.65 -33.55
CA GLU A 712 7.13 -2.89 -33.76
C GLU A 712 7.00 -3.16 -35.27
N ASN A 713 7.26 -4.40 -35.68
CA ASN A 713 6.97 -4.90 -37.03
C ASN A 713 5.96 -6.07 -36.98
N GLU A 714 5.69 -6.75 -38.10
CA GLU A 714 4.68 -7.83 -38.13
C GLU A 714 5.06 -9.08 -37.30
N GLU A 715 6.35 -9.26 -36.96
CA GLU A 715 6.87 -10.47 -36.31
C GLU A 715 7.39 -10.22 -34.88
N ASP A 716 7.99 -9.05 -34.62
CA ASP A 716 8.72 -8.73 -33.38
C ASP A 716 8.54 -7.25 -32.95
N GLU A 717 8.75 -6.99 -31.65
CA GLU A 717 8.88 -5.65 -31.04
C GLU A 717 10.25 -5.50 -30.37
N ASP A 718 10.89 -4.33 -30.47
CA ASP A 718 12.20 -4.06 -29.86
C ASP A 718 12.42 -2.56 -29.60
N GLU A 719 13.40 -2.24 -28.77
CA GLU A 719 13.92 -0.89 -28.58
C GLU A 719 15.12 -0.63 -29.50
N ILE A 720 15.05 0.42 -30.31
CA ILE A 720 16.09 0.74 -31.29
C ILE A 720 16.72 2.10 -31.03
N TRP A 721 18.06 2.14 -31.09
CA TRP A 721 18.82 3.37 -30.96
C TRP A 721 19.07 4.02 -32.33
N VAL A 722 18.82 5.33 -32.41
CA VAL A 722 18.94 6.14 -33.61
C VAL A 722 19.84 7.33 -33.33
N GLN A 723 20.94 7.46 -34.09
CA GLN A 723 21.75 8.68 -34.11
C GLN A 723 20.97 9.76 -34.87
N VAL A 724 20.56 10.82 -34.19
CA VAL A 724 19.69 11.85 -34.77
C VAL A 724 20.51 12.85 -35.56
N THR A 725 20.11 13.12 -36.80
CA THR A 725 20.77 14.12 -37.67
C THR A 725 19.96 15.40 -37.79
N GLU A 726 18.63 15.32 -37.75
CA GLU A 726 17.73 16.49 -37.72
C GLU A 726 16.55 16.21 -36.80
N ALA A 727 16.14 17.21 -36.01
CA ALA A 727 15.04 17.09 -35.07
C ALA A 727 14.10 18.31 -35.15
N ALA A 728 12.83 18.06 -35.46
CA ALA A 728 11.75 19.04 -35.50
C ALA A 728 10.69 18.70 -34.45
N GLU A 729 9.80 19.65 -34.12
CA GLU A 729 8.81 19.51 -33.03
C GLU A 729 7.99 18.21 -33.04
N GLN A 730 7.70 17.66 -34.22
CA GLN A 730 6.80 16.51 -34.37
C GLN A 730 7.48 15.27 -34.97
N GLN A 731 8.77 15.38 -35.30
CA GLN A 731 9.48 14.33 -36.04
C GLN A 731 10.98 14.52 -35.95
N PHE A 732 11.73 13.43 -35.89
CA PHE A 732 13.17 13.43 -36.12
C PHE A 732 13.56 12.51 -37.26
N THR A 733 14.75 12.76 -37.82
CA THR A 733 15.39 11.88 -38.79
C THR A 733 16.82 11.60 -38.34
N GLY A 734 17.29 10.40 -38.66
CA GLY A 734 18.59 9.94 -38.22
C GLY A 734 19.01 8.65 -38.90
N ARG A 735 19.97 7.97 -38.29
CA ARG A 735 20.48 6.67 -38.74
C ARG A 735 20.46 5.67 -37.61
N LEU A 736 20.12 4.41 -37.90
CA LEU A 736 20.19 3.34 -36.90
C LEU A 736 21.61 3.23 -36.35
N ALA A 737 21.76 3.17 -35.03
CA ALA A 737 23.05 3.08 -34.35
C ALA A 737 23.65 1.66 -34.50
N ASP A 738 22.80 0.64 -34.45
CA ASP A 738 23.16 -0.78 -34.52
C ASP A 738 22.19 -1.57 -35.43
N ASP A 739 22.56 -2.82 -35.75
CA ASP A 739 21.67 -3.75 -36.44
C ASP A 739 20.47 -4.10 -35.54
N SER A 740 19.25 -3.99 -36.08
CA SER A 740 18.00 -4.20 -35.33
C SER A 740 16.88 -4.73 -36.23
N ILE A 741 15.70 -4.98 -35.66
CA ILE A 741 14.50 -5.37 -36.41
C ILE A 741 14.01 -4.27 -37.39
N ALA A 742 14.48 -3.04 -37.25
CA ALA A 742 14.15 -1.92 -38.14
C ALA A 742 15.10 -1.80 -39.34
N GLY A 743 16.27 -2.47 -39.33
CA GLY A 743 17.27 -2.38 -40.39
C GLY A 743 18.70 -2.57 -39.91
N LYS A 744 19.66 -2.24 -40.77
CA LYS A 744 21.10 -2.33 -40.44
C LYS A 744 21.64 -1.02 -39.89
N ALA A 745 22.72 -1.10 -39.14
CA ALA A 745 23.45 0.06 -38.66
C ALA A 745 23.76 1.03 -39.84
N GLY A 746 23.39 2.31 -39.66
CA GLY A 746 23.55 3.36 -40.66
C GLY A 746 22.36 3.58 -41.61
N ASP A 747 21.37 2.68 -41.64
CA ASP A 747 20.16 2.83 -42.43
C ASP A 747 19.35 4.06 -41.96
N PRO A 748 18.71 4.81 -42.88
CA PRO A 748 17.95 6.01 -42.53
C PRO A 748 16.71 5.62 -41.72
N PHE A 749 16.47 6.36 -40.63
CA PHE A 749 15.31 6.18 -39.78
C PHE A 749 14.55 7.50 -39.60
N THR A 750 13.24 7.40 -39.41
CA THR A 750 12.35 8.53 -39.15
C THR A 750 11.34 8.11 -38.10
N GLY A 751 11.26 8.86 -37.01
CA GLY A 751 10.35 8.60 -35.90
C GLY A 751 9.71 9.87 -35.37
N LYS A 752 8.80 9.71 -34.41
CA LYS A 752 8.12 10.81 -33.73
C LYS A 752 8.52 10.87 -32.26
N PRO A 753 8.43 12.04 -31.60
CA PRO A 753 8.72 12.17 -30.18
C PRO A 753 7.87 11.26 -29.29
N ALA A 754 6.62 10.98 -29.67
CA ALA A 754 5.73 10.07 -28.95
C ALA A 754 6.18 8.60 -28.98
N ASP A 755 7.14 8.24 -29.82
CA ASP A 755 7.69 6.89 -29.92
C ASP A 755 8.96 6.73 -29.05
N LEU A 756 9.42 7.81 -28.40
CA LEU A 756 10.65 7.82 -27.61
C LEU A 756 10.52 7.00 -26.33
N THR A 757 11.52 6.16 -26.08
CA THR A 757 11.68 5.46 -24.80
C THR A 757 12.84 6.00 -23.98
N ASP A 758 13.85 6.61 -24.62
CA ASP A 758 14.99 7.26 -23.97
C ASP A 758 15.69 8.24 -24.95
N PHE A 759 16.63 9.04 -24.45
CA PHE A 759 17.64 9.70 -25.28
C PHE A 759 19.00 9.78 -24.56
N SER A 760 20.06 9.99 -25.33
CA SER A 760 21.41 10.18 -24.81
C SER A 760 22.13 11.23 -25.63
N VAL A 761 22.63 12.27 -24.97
CA VAL A 761 23.48 13.30 -25.60
C VAL A 761 24.78 13.44 -24.84
N ARG A 762 25.91 13.27 -25.53
CA ARG A 762 27.23 13.49 -24.91
C ARG A 762 27.72 14.91 -25.18
N ILE A 763 27.99 15.67 -24.12
CA ILE A 763 28.60 17.01 -24.17
C ILE A 763 29.85 17.00 -23.29
N GLY A 764 31.02 17.08 -23.91
CA GLY A 764 32.30 16.85 -23.22
C GLY A 764 32.35 15.45 -22.61
N ASP A 765 32.61 15.38 -21.31
CA ASP A 765 32.66 14.12 -20.54
C ASP A 765 31.29 13.72 -19.93
N LEU A 766 30.26 14.57 -20.09
CA LEU A 766 28.93 14.32 -19.55
C LEU A 766 28.06 13.58 -20.56
N VAL A 767 27.29 12.60 -20.06
CA VAL A 767 26.21 11.95 -20.81
C VAL A 767 24.89 12.37 -20.20
N ILE A 768 24.05 13.01 -21.01
CA ILE A 768 22.78 13.59 -20.61
C ILE A 768 21.65 12.70 -21.10
N HIS A 769 20.78 12.31 -20.17
CA HIS A 769 19.59 11.48 -20.36
C HIS A 769 18.34 12.30 -20.04
N PRO A 770 17.12 11.82 -20.33
CA PRO A 770 15.88 12.52 -19.99
C PRO A 770 15.86 13.02 -18.55
N ASN A 771 16.23 12.17 -17.59
CA ASN A 771 16.28 12.53 -16.17
C ASN A 771 17.29 13.64 -15.83
N THR A 772 18.42 13.71 -16.54
CA THR A 772 19.49 14.71 -16.31
C THR A 772 19.47 15.86 -17.32
N ALA A 773 18.42 15.96 -18.14
CA ALA A 773 18.29 16.96 -19.20
C ALA A 773 18.31 18.42 -18.70
N TYR A 774 18.07 18.65 -17.41
CA TYR A 774 18.23 19.98 -16.80
C TYR A 774 19.64 20.55 -16.97
N ILE A 775 20.66 19.71 -17.14
CA ILE A 775 22.04 20.16 -17.38
C ILE A 775 22.07 21.04 -18.65
N ALA A 776 21.17 20.81 -19.61
CA ALA A 776 21.03 21.66 -20.80
C ALA A 776 20.66 23.12 -20.47
N LEU A 777 20.04 23.38 -19.33
CA LEU A 777 19.68 24.73 -18.88
C LEU A 777 20.91 25.55 -18.45
N ASP A 778 21.97 24.86 -18.03
CA ASP A 778 23.22 25.46 -17.55
C ASP A 778 24.32 25.53 -18.62
N ILE A 779 24.12 24.86 -19.77
CA ILE A 779 25.05 24.88 -20.90
C ILE A 779 24.70 26.09 -21.78
N GLU A 780 25.55 27.12 -21.79
CA GLU A 780 25.46 28.31 -22.69
C GLU A 780 25.29 27.94 -24.16
#